data_AF-A6DNH5-F1
#
_entry.id   AF-A6DNH5-F1
#
_cell.length_a   1.000
_cell.length_b   1.000
_cell.length_c   1.000
_cell.angle_alpha   90.00
_cell.angle_beta   90.00
_cell.angle_gamma   90.00
#
_symmetry.space_group_name_H-M   'P 1'
#
loop_
_entity.id
_entity.type
_entity.pdbx_description
1 polymer ?
#
loop_
_entity_poly.entity_id
_entity_poly.type
_entity_poly.pdbx_seq_one_letter_code
_entity_poly.pdbx_strand_id
1 'polypeptide(L)'
;MSKTYKHVNYLWDDAKADSLDEVEKLIYRSNILGDDQRITNTGGGNTSAKIIEKDPVTGEDVEVLWVKGSGGDLRTSKKANFASLYQDKLINLQPLYTNNPESGVKTAIEDYMVGMYPHCTFNNNPRASSIDTPLHSFIPFKHVDHMHPNSVIALAACKNSEALTKEIFGDDIIWTPWQRPGFDLGLQLQEICKKHPNAKGVLLAGHGIINWADDNKECYDLSLDLIEKAAEYIEARDKGEMTFGGAKYTSLDEETRDDVLAQILPSLRGLVSTEKKMIGTIHSDDTILRFVNSQDADRLSKLGTSCPDHFLRTKIQPLYVDWDPASGDVAELKRLLAEGVEAYKADYQTYYETCKRDNSPAIRPSNPSICLIPGIGMVAWGKNKSESRVTAEFYNCALEVMRGAEAMDEYIALPQQEAFDIEYWLLEEAKLQRMPAEKEFARNVVVVVGAGSGIGKSTAHRVAKEGAHVVCVDLNAEAAQSTADELIEIYGHGIGVSGTGISKCGPAIALSANITDRESIQAMYKQITLAYGGIDNVIVTAGIFVPSDTTGYIPDEKWGLTFDINVKGLFMVADEGNKVWKQQGLKGSLVLTTSVNAAVAKRGSLAYDTSKAAANHLIRELAVDMAPLVRVNGLAPATVVKGSSMFPRDRVIGSLAKYSIEYSEEWPTEKLRNSLAEFYAQRTLTKEPITPEDQAECAYVLASSMLSKSTGQVISVDGGLHEAFLR
;
A
#
# COMPACT_ATOMS: atom_id res chain seq x y z
N MET A 1 -39.94 -11.58 11.88
CA MET A 1 -39.03 -11.03 12.91
C MET A 1 -37.74 -10.73 12.19
N SER A 2 -37.16 -9.52 12.31
CA SER A 2 -35.85 -9.28 11.67
C SER A 2 -34.84 -10.20 12.37
N LYS A 3 -34.05 -10.94 11.59
CA LYS A 3 -32.92 -11.70 12.16
C LYS A 3 -31.95 -10.68 12.78
N THR A 4 -31.56 -10.89 14.03
CA THR A 4 -30.57 -10.06 14.72
C THR A 4 -29.28 -10.87 14.85
N TYR A 5 -28.21 -10.36 14.28
CA TYR A 5 -26.87 -10.93 14.35
C TYR A 5 -26.02 -10.14 15.34
N LYS A 6 -25.17 -10.83 16.09
CA LYS A 6 -24.23 -10.27 17.07
C LYS A 6 -22.82 -10.13 16.48
N HIS A 7 -22.40 -11.06 15.64
CA HIS A 7 -21.02 -11.16 15.15
C HIS A 7 -20.83 -10.71 13.70
N VAL A 8 -21.90 -10.50 12.94
CA VAL A 8 -21.90 -9.94 11.57
C VAL A 8 -22.97 -8.87 11.40
N ASN A 9 -22.82 -8.02 10.38
CA ASN A 9 -23.80 -6.97 10.09
C ASN A 9 -24.86 -7.45 9.09
N TYR A 10 -26.14 -7.26 9.42
CA TYR A 10 -27.24 -7.40 8.46
C TYR A 10 -27.46 -6.11 7.70
N LEU A 11 -27.16 -6.11 6.40
CA LEU A 11 -27.17 -4.93 5.53
C LEU A 11 -28.11 -5.07 4.32
N TRP A 12 -28.88 -6.16 4.26
CA TRP A 12 -29.86 -6.37 3.19
C TRP A 12 -31.07 -5.44 3.33
N ASP A 13 -31.41 -4.76 2.25
CA ASP A 13 -32.56 -3.87 2.10
C ASP A 13 -33.42 -4.39 0.95
N ASP A 14 -34.62 -4.87 1.29
CA ASP A 14 -35.56 -5.43 0.32
C ASP A 14 -36.00 -4.38 -0.72
N ALA A 15 -36.23 -3.12 -0.31
CA ALA A 15 -36.66 -2.07 -1.24
C ALA A 15 -35.56 -1.72 -2.24
N LYS A 16 -34.29 -1.73 -1.79
CA LYS A 16 -33.15 -1.57 -2.68
C LYS A 16 -33.03 -2.77 -3.62
N ALA A 17 -33.05 -3.99 -3.10
CA ALA A 17 -32.91 -5.21 -3.90
C ALA A 17 -34.00 -5.35 -4.97
N ASP A 18 -35.25 -5.01 -4.64
CA ASP A 18 -36.39 -5.06 -5.56
C ASP A 18 -36.27 -4.08 -6.73
N SER A 19 -35.46 -3.03 -6.60
CA SER A 19 -35.21 -2.04 -7.66
C SER A 19 -34.13 -2.42 -8.67
N LEU A 20 -33.39 -3.51 -8.40
CA LEU A 20 -32.19 -3.93 -9.16
C LEU A 20 -32.50 -5.09 -10.11
N ASP A 21 -31.80 -5.15 -11.24
CA ASP A 21 -31.78 -6.35 -12.08
C ASP A 21 -31.00 -7.52 -11.42
N GLU A 22 -31.03 -8.72 -11.98
CA GLU A 22 -30.39 -9.90 -11.36
C GLU A 22 -28.86 -9.79 -11.25
N VAL A 23 -28.20 -9.10 -12.19
CA VAL A 23 -26.75 -8.87 -12.12
C VAL A 23 -26.44 -7.80 -11.07
N GLU A 24 -27.25 -6.75 -11.00
CA GLU A 24 -27.16 -5.71 -10.00
C GLU A 24 -27.46 -6.24 -8.58
N LYS A 25 -28.38 -7.19 -8.42
CA LYS A 25 -28.62 -7.90 -7.15
C LYS A 25 -27.42 -8.72 -6.72
N LEU A 26 -26.77 -9.44 -7.64
CA LEU A 26 -25.51 -10.12 -7.36
C LEU A 26 -24.46 -9.12 -6.85
N ILE A 27 -24.25 -8.02 -7.59
CA ILE A 27 -23.29 -6.97 -7.20
C ILE A 27 -23.65 -6.36 -5.83
N TYR A 28 -24.94 -6.14 -5.58
CA TYR A 28 -25.41 -5.64 -4.29
C TYR A 28 -25.08 -6.61 -3.16
N ARG A 29 -25.42 -7.91 -3.31
CA ARG A 29 -25.06 -8.99 -2.36
C ARG A 29 -23.56 -9.03 -2.10
N SER A 30 -22.75 -8.98 -3.16
CA SER A 30 -21.28 -8.94 -3.08
C SER A 30 -20.78 -7.76 -2.26
N ASN A 31 -21.29 -6.56 -2.53
CA ASN A 31 -20.84 -5.34 -1.87
C ASN A 31 -21.19 -5.35 -0.37
N ILE A 32 -22.39 -5.79 0.00
CA ILE A 32 -22.78 -5.84 1.42
C ILE A 32 -22.10 -6.96 2.20
N LEU A 33 -21.76 -8.09 1.56
CA LEU A 33 -20.91 -9.11 2.17
C LEU A 33 -19.47 -8.60 2.34
N GLY A 34 -18.95 -7.87 1.35
CA GLY A 34 -17.60 -7.29 1.39
C GLY A 34 -17.44 -6.07 2.31
N ASP A 35 -18.53 -5.44 2.72
CA ASP A 35 -18.49 -4.29 3.64
C ASP A 35 -18.07 -4.69 5.06
N ASP A 36 -18.39 -5.93 5.47
CA ASP A 36 -18.01 -6.49 6.75
C ASP A 36 -16.72 -7.32 6.63
N GLN A 37 -15.60 -6.77 7.12
CA GLN A 37 -14.29 -7.41 7.07
C GLN A 37 -14.21 -8.74 7.86
N ARG A 38 -15.19 -9.02 8.72
CA ARG A 38 -15.27 -10.32 9.41
C ARG A 38 -15.71 -11.45 8.46
N ILE A 39 -16.33 -11.10 7.32
CA ILE A 39 -16.88 -12.04 6.33
C ILE A 39 -15.85 -12.39 5.24
N THR A 40 -15.08 -11.39 4.79
CA THR A 40 -14.08 -11.60 3.73
C THR A 40 -12.95 -10.57 3.80
N ASN A 41 -11.75 -10.99 3.41
CA ASN A 41 -10.55 -10.14 3.39
C ASN A 41 -10.52 -9.25 2.15
N THR A 42 -9.74 -8.16 2.18
CA THR A 42 -9.53 -7.30 1.00
C THR A 42 -9.05 -8.11 -0.22
N GLY A 43 -9.88 -8.14 -1.28
CA GLY A 43 -9.60 -8.88 -2.52
C GLY A 43 -9.96 -10.38 -2.50
N GLY A 44 -10.33 -10.92 -1.34
CA GLY A 44 -10.77 -12.30 -1.14
C GLY A 44 -12.24 -12.54 -1.52
N GLY A 45 -12.68 -13.79 -1.36
CA GLY A 45 -14.05 -14.26 -1.60
C GLY A 45 -14.54 -14.21 -3.05
N ASN A 46 -15.49 -15.08 -3.40
CA ASN A 46 -16.16 -15.10 -4.70
C ASN A 46 -17.67 -15.30 -4.51
N THR A 47 -18.46 -14.50 -5.22
CA THR A 47 -19.91 -14.68 -5.32
C THR A 47 -20.29 -14.93 -6.77
N SER A 48 -21.35 -15.71 -7.00
CA SER A 48 -21.89 -15.93 -8.33
C SER A 48 -23.41 -15.98 -8.39
N ALA A 49 -23.93 -15.79 -9.60
CA ALA A 49 -25.32 -16.04 -9.98
C ALA A 49 -25.37 -16.69 -11.37
N LYS A 50 -26.25 -17.68 -11.54
CA LYS A 50 -26.64 -18.23 -12.84
C LYS A 50 -27.92 -17.54 -13.29
N ILE A 51 -27.86 -16.78 -14.38
CA ILE A 51 -28.92 -15.86 -14.83
C ILE A 51 -29.27 -16.19 -16.29
N ILE A 52 -30.56 -16.19 -16.62
CA ILE A 52 -31.00 -16.33 -18.02
C ILE A 52 -30.85 -14.98 -18.73
N GLU A 53 -30.07 -14.94 -19.81
CA GLU A 53 -29.87 -13.76 -20.66
C GLU A 53 -30.08 -14.10 -22.14
N LYS A 54 -30.28 -13.07 -22.97
CA LYS A 54 -30.33 -13.21 -24.42
C LYS A 54 -28.93 -13.29 -25.01
N ASP A 55 -28.64 -14.36 -25.73
CA ASP A 55 -27.40 -14.48 -26.50
C ASP A 55 -27.34 -13.36 -27.57
N PRO A 56 -26.28 -12.54 -27.60
CA PRO A 56 -26.20 -11.40 -28.52
C PRO A 56 -26.03 -11.80 -30.00
N VAL A 57 -25.66 -13.06 -30.27
CA VAL A 57 -25.45 -13.62 -31.61
C VAL A 57 -26.70 -14.38 -32.08
N THR A 58 -27.28 -15.25 -31.24
CA THR A 58 -28.41 -16.11 -31.63
C THR A 58 -29.77 -15.55 -31.25
N GLY A 59 -29.85 -14.69 -30.23
CA GLY A 59 -31.10 -14.17 -29.66
C GLY A 59 -31.87 -15.18 -28.79
N GLU A 60 -31.30 -16.35 -28.54
CA GLU A 60 -31.88 -17.39 -27.70
C GLU A 60 -31.66 -17.09 -26.21
N ASP A 61 -32.53 -17.63 -25.35
CA ASP A 61 -32.32 -17.58 -23.90
C ASP A 61 -31.25 -18.60 -23.53
N VAL A 62 -30.17 -18.11 -22.90
CA VAL A 62 -29.05 -18.92 -22.44
C VAL A 62 -28.80 -18.66 -20.96
N GLU A 63 -28.37 -19.69 -20.23
CA GLU A 63 -27.93 -19.52 -18.85
C GLU A 63 -26.49 -19.02 -18.81
N VAL A 64 -26.28 -17.90 -18.13
CA VAL A 64 -25.00 -17.21 -18.00
C VAL A 64 -24.57 -17.24 -16.54
N LEU A 65 -23.38 -17.78 -16.29
CA LEU A 65 -22.71 -17.68 -15.01
C LEU A 65 -22.03 -16.30 -14.90
N TRP A 66 -22.52 -15.48 -13.98
CA TRP A 66 -21.80 -14.30 -13.50
C TRP A 66 -21.05 -14.66 -12.24
N VAL A 67 -19.73 -14.46 -12.24
CA VAL A 67 -18.85 -14.77 -11.09
C VAL A 67 -17.82 -13.67 -10.90
N LYS A 68 -17.50 -13.35 -9.64
CA LYS A 68 -16.43 -12.37 -9.35
C LYS A 68 -15.14 -12.80 -10.04
N GLY A 69 -14.59 -11.93 -10.88
CA GLY A 69 -13.33 -12.16 -11.58
C GLY A 69 -12.11 -12.07 -10.67
N SER A 70 -10.96 -12.57 -11.13
CA SER A 70 -9.71 -12.61 -10.34
C SER A 70 -9.25 -11.23 -9.88
N GLY A 71 -8.96 -10.99 -8.60
CA GLY A 71 -8.28 -9.76 -8.12
C GLY A 71 -9.13 -8.49 -7.96
N GLY A 72 -10.46 -8.62 -7.87
CA GLY A 72 -11.37 -7.53 -7.46
C GLY A 72 -11.77 -7.63 -5.98
N ASP A 73 -11.94 -6.47 -5.31
CA ASP A 73 -12.48 -6.34 -3.95
C ASP A 73 -14.02 -6.37 -3.99
N LEU A 74 -14.63 -7.33 -3.26
CA LEU A 74 -16.08 -7.49 -3.19
C LEU A 74 -16.79 -6.23 -2.69
N ARG A 75 -16.18 -5.48 -1.75
CA ARG A 75 -16.75 -4.26 -1.14
C ARG A 75 -17.07 -3.16 -2.14
N THR A 76 -16.22 -3.03 -3.16
CA THR A 76 -16.27 -1.94 -4.16
C THR A 76 -16.56 -2.45 -5.57
N SER A 77 -17.07 -3.67 -5.67
CA SER A 77 -17.26 -4.34 -6.95
C SER A 77 -18.36 -3.66 -7.76
N LYS A 78 -18.06 -3.51 -9.05
CA LYS A 78 -18.98 -3.05 -10.11
C LYS A 78 -19.15 -4.18 -11.13
N LYS A 79 -20.06 -4.02 -12.08
CA LYS A 79 -20.29 -5.01 -13.16
C LYS A 79 -18.99 -5.43 -13.88
N ALA A 80 -18.07 -4.49 -14.10
CA ALA A 80 -16.76 -4.75 -14.72
C ALA A 80 -15.83 -5.67 -13.90
N ASN A 81 -16.14 -5.92 -12.62
CA ASN A 81 -15.40 -6.84 -11.75
C ASN A 81 -15.88 -8.29 -11.89
N PHE A 82 -16.99 -8.56 -12.59
CA PHE A 82 -17.55 -9.90 -12.79
C PHE A 82 -17.28 -10.42 -14.20
N ALA A 83 -16.84 -11.68 -14.27
CA ALA A 83 -16.76 -12.42 -15.52
C ALA A 83 -18.13 -13.05 -15.81
N SER A 84 -18.52 -13.06 -17.08
CA SER A 84 -19.75 -13.69 -17.56
C SER A 84 -19.41 -14.81 -18.53
N LEU A 85 -19.93 -16.01 -18.29
CA LEU A 85 -19.61 -17.21 -19.06
C LEU A 85 -20.88 -17.99 -19.42
N TYR A 86 -20.93 -18.54 -20.62
CA TYR A 86 -21.94 -19.52 -21.03
C TYR A 86 -21.86 -20.77 -20.13
N GLN A 87 -22.91 -21.01 -19.35
CA GLN A 87 -22.94 -22.07 -18.35
C GLN A 87 -22.90 -23.46 -18.99
N ASP A 88 -23.57 -23.64 -20.14
CA ASP A 88 -23.54 -24.89 -20.92
C ASP A 88 -22.13 -25.20 -21.45
N LYS A 89 -21.42 -24.19 -21.97
CA LYS A 89 -20.02 -24.36 -22.43
C LYS A 89 -19.11 -24.76 -21.29
N LEU A 90 -19.26 -24.17 -20.10
CA LEU A 90 -18.48 -24.55 -18.92
C LEU A 90 -18.74 -25.99 -18.48
N ILE A 91 -20.01 -26.42 -18.43
CA ILE A 91 -20.38 -27.82 -18.15
C ILE A 91 -19.77 -28.76 -19.21
N ASN A 92 -19.79 -28.36 -20.48
CA ASN A 92 -19.23 -29.14 -21.58
C ASN A 92 -17.69 -29.23 -21.58
N LEU A 93 -17.01 -28.50 -20.69
CA LEU A 93 -15.58 -28.71 -20.44
C LEU A 93 -15.31 -29.95 -19.57
N GLN A 94 -16.30 -30.48 -18.84
CA GLN A 94 -16.08 -31.62 -17.94
C GLN A 94 -15.50 -32.86 -18.64
N PRO A 95 -16.00 -33.30 -19.81
CA PRO A 95 -15.42 -34.44 -20.53
C PRO A 95 -13.96 -34.23 -20.95
N LEU A 96 -13.54 -32.98 -21.22
CA LEU A 96 -12.16 -32.67 -21.58
C LEU A 96 -11.21 -32.95 -20.41
N TYR A 97 -11.65 -32.65 -19.19
CA TYR A 97 -10.93 -32.98 -17.97
C TYR A 97 -11.04 -34.47 -17.64
N THR A 98 -12.25 -35.03 -17.51
CA THR A 98 -12.46 -36.41 -17.02
C THR A 98 -11.95 -37.49 -17.95
N ASN A 99 -11.90 -37.24 -19.27
CA ASN A 99 -11.38 -38.20 -20.24
C ASN A 99 -9.85 -38.09 -20.40
N ASN A 100 -9.21 -37.12 -19.77
CA ASN A 100 -7.76 -37.00 -19.79
C ASN A 100 -7.14 -38.09 -18.87
N PRO A 101 -6.22 -38.93 -19.37
CA PRO A 101 -5.54 -39.94 -18.55
C PRO A 101 -4.75 -39.38 -17.36
N GLU A 102 -4.36 -38.10 -17.42
CA GLU A 102 -3.64 -37.38 -16.36
C GLU A 102 -4.57 -36.53 -15.48
N SER A 103 -5.89 -36.76 -15.54
CA SER A 103 -6.83 -36.06 -14.66
C SER A 103 -6.60 -36.34 -13.18
N GLY A 104 -6.79 -35.32 -12.35
CA GLY A 104 -6.63 -35.40 -10.91
C GLY A 104 -6.09 -34.11 -10.30
N VAL A 105 -6.12 -34.06 -8.97
CA VAL A 105 -5.66 -32.93 -8.17
C VAL A 105 -4.19 -32.60 -8.48
N LYS A 106 -3.92 -31.32 -8.78
CA LYS A 106 -2.57 -30.77 -9.06
C LYS A 106 -1.83 -31.38 -10.25
N THR A 107 -2.53 -31.95 -11.22
CA THR A 107 -1.91 -32.39 -12.47
C THR A 107 -1.86 -31.26 -13.50
N ALA A 108 -1.14 -31.46 -14.61
CA ALA A 108 -0.99 -30.42 -15.64
C ALA A 108 -2.33 -30.02 -16.30
N ILE A 109 -3.33 -30.91 -16.29
CA ILE A 109 -4.65 -30.61 -16.86
C ILE A 109 -5.39 -29.53 -16.07
N GLU A 110 -5.18 -29.42 -14.75
CA GLU A 110 -5.80 -28.37 -13.92
C GLU A 110 -5.47 -26.97 -14.44
N ASP A 111 -4.17 -26.70 -14.64
CA ASP A 111 -3.70 -25.39 -15.11
C ASP A 111 -4.10 -25.17 -16.59
N TYR A 112 -4.16 -26.24 -17.40
CA TYR A 112 -4.66 -26.17 -18.78
C TYR A 112 -6.14 -25.76 -18.83
N MET A 113 -6.98 -26.27 -17.93
CA MET A 113 -8.41 -25.94 -17.90
C MET A 113 -8.66 -24.44 -17.68
N VAL A 114 -7.79 -23.74 -16.96
CA VAL A 114 -7.89 -22.28 -16.79
C VAL A 114 -7.77 -21.56 -18.14
N GLY A 115 -6.93 -22.07 -19.04
CA GLY A 115 -6.82 -21.58 -20.42
C GLY A 115 -8.07 -21.80 -21.27
N MET A 116 -8.99 -22.67 -20.84
CA MET A 116 -10.23 -22.97 -21.56
C MET A 116 -11.38 -22.02 -21.20
N TYR A 117 -11.35 -21.35 -20.04
CA TYR A 117 -12.42 -20.47 -19.61
C TYR A 117 -12.72 -19.31 -20.58
N PRO A 118 -11.74 -18.67 -21.23
CA PRO A 118 -12.00 -17.64 -22.24
C PRO A 118 -12.88 -18.11 -23.40
N HIS A 119 -12.85 -19.40 -23.76
CA HIS A 119 -13.72 -19.96 -24.81
C HIS A 119 -15.19 -20.07 -24.38
N CYS A 120 -15.46 -19.95 -23.08
CA CYS A 120 -16.80 -19.93 -22.51
C CYS A 120 -17.31 -18.50 -22.27
N THR A 121 -16.55 -17.45 -22.61
CA THR A 121 -16.92 -16.05 -22.34
C THR A 121 -18.25 -15.68 -23.00
N PHE A 122 -19.17 -15.15 -22.21
CA PHE A 122 -20.42 -14.54 -22.68
C PHE A 122 -20.20 -13.08 -23.04
N ASN A 123 -20.76 -12.67 -24.19
CA ASN A 123 -20.80 -11.28 -24.66
C ASN A 123 -19.45 -10.53 -24.65
N ASN A 124 -18.35 -11.23 -25.01
CA ASN A 124 -17.00 -10.66 -25.07
C ASN A 124 -16.56 -9.94 -23.78
N ASN A 125 -17.06 -10.35 -22.62
CA ASN A 125 -16.68 -9.75 -21.35
C ASN A 125 -15.16 -9.90 -21.13
N PRO A 126 -14.40 -8.80 -21.01
CA PRO A 126 -12.94 -8.86 -20.93
C PRO A 126 -12.43 -9.24 -19.54
N ARG A 127 -13.32 -9.37 -18.54
CA ARG A 127 -12.93 -9.72 -17.17
C ARG A 127 -12.46 -11.17 -17.12
N ALA A 128 -11.20 -11.38 -16.76
CA ALA A 128 -10.68 -12.71 -16.49
C ALA A 128 -11.44 -13.38 -15.32
N SER A 129 -11.88 -14.60 -15.56
CA SER A 129 -12.56 -15.47 -14.58
C SER A 129 -11.62 -15.90 -13.44
N SER A 130 -12.18 -16.21 -12.27
CA SER A 130 -11.42 -16.79 -11.16
C SER A 130 -11.05 -18.24 -11.48
N ILE A 131 -10.01 -18.78 -10.84
CA ILE A 131 -9.78 -20.24 -10.89
C ILE A 131 -10.91 -21.02 -10.24
N ASP A 132 -11.64 -20.41 -9.30
CA ASP A 132 -12.80 -21.00 -8.63
C ASP A 132 -14.03 -21.12 -9.54
N THR A 133 -13.99 -20.61 -10.77
CA THR A 133 -15.15 -20.63 -11.67
C THR A 133 -15.83 -22.01 -11.81
N PRO A 134 -15.11 -23.14 -11.89
CA PRO A 134 -15.74 -24.47 -11.92
C PRO A 134 -16.60 -24.76 -10.69
N LEU A 135 -16.19 -24.31 -9.50
CA LEU A 135 -16.94 -24.54 -8.26
C LEU A 135 -18.29 -23.79 -8.28
N HIS A 136 -18.27 -22.55 -8.76
CA HIS A 136 -19.48 -21.74 -8.96
C HIS A 136 -20.40 -22.28 -10.07
N SER A 137 -19.82 -22.90 -11.10
CA SER A 137 -20.55 -23.47 -12.24
C SER A 137 -21.19 -24.81 -11.90
N PHE A 138 -20.46 -25.73 -11.27
CA PHE A 138 -20.87 -27.14 -11.17
C PHE A 138 -21.78 -27.45 -9.98
N ILE A 139 -21.81 -26.56 -8.97
CA ILE A 139 -22.85 -26.56 -7.92
C ILE A 139 -24.21 -26.26 -8.58
N PRO A 140 -25.24 -27.10 -8.41
CA PRO A 140 -26.48 -27.06 -9.18
C PRO A 140 -27.48 -25.98 -8.73
N PHE A 141 -27.06 -25.04 -7.89
CA PHE A 141 -27.89 -23.95 -7.36
C PHE A 141 -27.61 -22.64 -8.09
N LYS A 142 -28.59 -21.74 -8.11
CA LYS A 142 -28.45 -20.47 -8.86
C LYS A 142 -27.40 -19.53 -8.27
N HIS A 143 -27.26 -19.51 -6.94
CA HIS A 143 -26.35 -18.61 -6.24
C HIS A 143 -25.35 -19.41 -5.41
N VAL A 144 -24.09 -18.99 -5.46
CA VAL A 144 -23.01 -19.58 -4.68
C VAL A 144 -22.18 -18.45 -4.09
N ASP A 145 -21.97 -18.52 -2.78
CA ASP A 145 -21.06 -17.65 -2.05
C ASP A 145 -19.90 -18.51 -1.50
N HIS A 146 -18.68 -18.14 -1.88
CA HIS A 146 -17.45 -18.69 -1.33
C HIS A 146 -16.73 -17.61 -0.55
N MET A 147 -16.92 -17.61 0.77
CA MET A 147 -16.45 -16.55 1.67
C MET A 147 -15.30 -17.05 2.54
N HIS A 148 -14.56 -16.09 3.10
CA HIS A 148 -13.38 -16.33 3.94
C HIS A 148 -13.53 -15.69 5.35
N PRO A 149 -14.58 -16.04 6.12
CA PRO A 149 -14.82 -15.41 7.41
C PRO A 149 -13.86 -15.93 8.47
N ASN A 150 -13.33 -15.03 9.32
CA ASN A 150 -12.35 -15.40 10.35
C ASN A 150 -12.87 -16.51 11.27
N SER A 151 -14.14 -16.47 11.67
CA SER A 151 -14.74 -17.49 12.55
C SER A 151 -14.79 -18.88 11.92
N VAL A 152 -15.04 -18.96 10.61
CA VAL A 152 -15.15 -20.25 9.92
C VAL A 152 -13.78 -20.76 9.49
N ILE A 153 -12.84 -19.87 9.15
CA ILE A 153 -11.44 -20.25 8.92
C ILE A 153 -10.81 -20.77 10.22
N ALA A 154 -11.11 -20.15 11.37
CA ALA A 154 -10.70 -20.66 12.68
C ALA A 154 -11.12 -22.12 12.89
N LEU A 155 -12.38 -22.44 12.57
CA LEU A 155 -12.88 -23.82 12.60
C LEU A 155 -12.14 -24.71 11.61
N ALA A 156 -11.96 -24.25 10.36
CA ALA A 156 -11.27 -25.01 9.31
C ALA A 156 -9.78 -25.25 9.62
N ALA A 157 -9.16 -24.41 10.44
CA ALA A 157 -7.77 -24.50 10.89
C ALA A 157 -7.61 -25.21 12.24
N CYS A 158 -8.67 -25.80 12.80
CA CYS A 158 -8.58 -26.67 13.97
C CYS A 158 -8.09 -28.06 13.57
N LYS A 159 -7.26 -28.68 14.43
CA LYS A 159 -6.80 -30.05 14.28
C LYS A 159 -7.94 -31.06 14.11
N ASN A 160 -9.05 -30.87 14.83
CA ASN A 160 -10.25 -31.70 14.77
C ASN A 160 -11.40 -31.05 13.99
N SER A 161 -11.11 -30.27 12.94
CA SER A 161 -12.10 -29.50 12.17
C SER A 161 -13.28 -30.33 11.64
N GLU A 162 -13.08 -31.59 11.24
CA GLU A 162 -14.16 -32.47 10.77
C GLU A 162 -15.23 -32.71 11.85
N ALA A 163 -14.78 -33.10 13.05
CA ALA A 163 -15.67 -33.36 14.18
C ALA A 163 -16.39 -32.09 14.65
N LEU A 164 -15.66 -30.96 14.71
CA LEU A 164 -16.23 -29.67 15.09
C LEU A 164 -17.24 -29.16 14.06
N THR A 165 -17.01 -29.38 12.76
CA THR A 165 -17.98 -29.04 11.71
C THR A 165 -19.29 -29.79 11.92
N LYS A 166 -19.20 -31.09 12.24
CA LYS A 166 -20.36 -31.92 12.55
C LYS A 166 -21.10 -31.45 13.79
N GLU A 167 -20.38 -31.02 14.83
CA GLU A 167 -20.96 -30.49 16.06
C GLU A 167 -21.68 -29.15 15.84
N ILE A 168 -21.08 -28.22 15.10
CA ILE A 168 -21.60 -26.86 14.90
C ILE A 168 -22.75 -26.83 13.90
N PHE A 169 -22.59 -27.55 12.77
CA PHE A 169 -23.50 -27.43 11.63
C PHE A 169 -24.34 -28.67 11.35
N GLY A 170 -24.09 -29.80 12.02
CA GLY A 170 -24.86 -31.02 11.81
C GLY A 170 -24.68 -31.59 10.41
N ASP A 171 -25.79 -31.80 9.69
CA ASP A 171 -25.79 -32.28 8.30
C ASP A 171 -25.96 -31.15 7.27
N ASP A 172 -26.12 -29.89 7.72
CA ASP A 172 -26.31 -28.76 6.82
C ASP A 172 -25.01 -28.40 6.07
N ILE A 173 -23.85 -28.62 6.69
CA ILE A 173 -22.53 -28.35 6.11
C ILE A 173 -21.69 -29.62 6.09
N ILE A 174 -21.19 -29.98 4.91
CA ILE A 174 -20.35 -31.16 4.73
C ILE A 174 -18.87 -30.75 4.85
N TRP A 175 -18.10 -31.43 5.69
CA TRP A 175 -16.66 -31.22 5.78
C TRP A 175 -15.92 -31.94 4.65
N THR A 176 -14.89 -31.31 4.10
CA THR A 176 -13.97 -31.93 3.14
C THR A 176 -12.51 -31.61 3.48
N PRO A 177 -11.57 -32.55 3.22
CA PRO A 177 -10.14 -32.27 3.39
C PRO A 177 -9.71 -31.14 2.46
N TRP A 178 -8.63 -30.43 2.84
CA TRP A 178 -8.08 -29.36 2.04
C TRP A 178 -7.76 -29.85 0.62
N GLN A 179 -8.13 -29.04 -0.37
CA GLN A 179 -7.79 -29.25 -1.77
C GLN A 179 -7.55 -27.91 -2.44
N ARG A 180 -6.54 -27.86 -3.32
CA ARG A 180 -6.26 -26.67 -4.12
C ARG A 180 -7.48 -26.31 -4.97
N PRO A 181 -7.93 -25.04 -5.00
CA PRO A 181 -9.00 -24.63 -5.89
C PRO A 181 -8.67 -24.87 -7.35
N GLY A 182 -9.67 -25.29 -8.12
CA GLY A 182 -9.47 -25.77 -9.49
C GLY A 182 -10.69 -26.50 -10.06
N PHE A 183 -10.49 -27.15 -11.20
CA PHE A 183 -11.52 -27.85 -11.93
C PHE A 183 -12.04 -29.08 -11.18
N ASP A 184 -11.12 -29.87 -10.61
CA ASP A 184 -11.40 -31.05 -9.81
C ASP A 184 -12.26 -30.75 -8.59
N LEU A 185 -11.97 -29.64 -7.88
CA LEU A 185 -12.75 -29.22 -6.72
C LEU A 185 -14.21 -28.95 -7.11
N GLY A 186 -14.44 -28.33 -8.28
CA GLY A 186 -15.79 -28.15 -8.80
C GLY A 186 -16.52 -29.48 -9.02
N LEU A 187 -15.84 -30.50 -9.55
CA LEU A 187 -16.42 -31.84 -9.75
C LEU A 187 -16.73 -32.51 -8.42
N GLN A 188 -15.84 -32.38 -7.43
CA GLN A 188 -16.03 -32.91 -6.09
C GLN A 188 -17.25 -32.28 -5.40
N LEU A 189 -17.39 -30.95 -5.45
CA LEU A 189 -18.54 -30.25 -4.88
C LEU A 189 -19.85 -30.62 -5.59
N GLN A 190 -19.83 -30.82 -6.91
CA GLN A 190 -20.98 -31.32 -7.64
C GLN A 190 -21.40 -32.72 -7.15
N GLU A 191 -20.43 -33.61 -6.90
CA GLU A 191 -20.70 -34.95 -6.39
C GLU A 191 -21.22 -34.91 -4.94
N ILE A 192 -20.72 -34.00 -4.11
CA ILE A 192 -21.25 -33.77 -2.76
C ILE A 192 -22.70 -33.33 -2.82
N CYS A 193 -23.05 -32.39 -3.71
CA CYS A 193 -24.45 -31.97 -3.90
C CYS A 193 -25.36 -33.14 -4.30
N LYS A 194 -24.86 -34.10 -5.11
CA LYS A 194 -25.61 -35.31 -5.49
C LYS A 194 -25.80 -36.29 -4.33
N LYS A 195 -24.75 -36.50 -3.53
CA LYS A 195 -24.76 -37.43 -2.39
C LYS A 195 -25.53 -36.89 -1.18
N HIS A 196 -25.51 -35.58 -1.00
CA HIS A 196 -26.12 -34.86 0.12
C HIS A 196 -27.06 -33.76 -0.41
N PRO A 197 -28.24 -34.13 -0.96
CA PRO A 197 -29.15 -33.17 -1.61
C PRO A 197 -29.73 -32.11 -0.67
N ASN A 198 -29.67 -32.34 0.64
CA ASN A 198 -30.12 -31.39 1.67
C ASN A 198 -28.98 -30.50 2.22
N ALA A 199 -27.74 -30.72 1.78
CA ALA A 199 -26.61 -29.90 2.20
C ALA A 199 -26.78 -28.47 1.67
N LYS A 200 -26.41 -27.51 2.50
CA LYS A 200 -26.48 -26.06 2.24
C LYS A 200 -25.11 -25.47 1.94
N GLY A 201 -24.05 -26.24 2.17
CA GLY A 201 -22.68 -25.82 1.95
C GLY A 201 -21.64 -26.90 2.27
N VAL A 202 -20.38 -26.53 2.06
CA VAL A 202 -19.19 -27.31 2.39
C VAL A 202 -18.22 -26.45 3.18
N LEU A 203 -17.63 -27.04 4.23
CA LEU A 203 -16.44 -26.52 4.88
C LEU A 203 -15.21 -27.21 4.28
N LEU A 204 -14.33 -26.43 3.65
CA LEU A 204 -13.05 -26.93 3.17
C LEU A 204 -11.98 -26.67 4.24
N ALA A 205 -11.39 -27.74 4.78
CA ALA A 205 -10.33 -27.65 5.79
C ALA A 205 -9.21 -26.72 5.32
N GLY A 206 -8.68 -25.88 6.22
CA GLY A 206 -7.62 -24.91 5.92
C GLY A 206 -7.96 -23.83 4.86
N HIS A 207 -9.23 -23.64 4.49
CA HIS A 207 -9.60 -22.63 3.47
C HIS A 207 -10.80 -21.77 3.88
N GLY A 208 -11.98 -22.36 4.05
CA GLY A 208 -13.18 -21.58 4.34
C GLY A 208 -14.47 -22.31 3.98
N ILE A 209 -15.52 -21.53 3.74
CA ILE A 209 -16.87 -22.04 3.51
C ILE A 209 -17.38 -21.69 2.12
N ILE A 210 -18.15 -22.63 1.55
CA ILE A 210 -18.87 -22.46 0.30
C ILE A 210 -20.32 -22.82 0.60
N ASN A 211 -21.25 -21.89 0.38
CA ASN A 211 -22.67 -22.13 0.56
C ASN A 211 -23.45 -21.70 -0.68
N TRP A 212 -24.69 -22.19 -0.79
CA TRP A 212 -25.49 -22.01 -1.99
C TRP A 212 -26.98 -21.94 -1.69
N ALA A 213 -27.71 -21.27 -2.57
CA ALA A 213 -29.18 -21.18 -2.56
C ALA A 213 -29.73 -20.86 -3.95
N ASP A 214 -31.04 -20.96 -4.12
CA ASP A 214 -31.73 -20.62 -5.37
C ASP A 214 -32.29 -19.19 -5.42
N ASP A 215 -32.17 -18.45 -4.32
CA ASP A 215 -32.51 -17.03 -4.20
C ASP A 215 -31.33 -16.20 -3.65
N ASN A 216 -31.22 -14.93 -4.08
CA ASN A 216 -30.13 -14.03 -3.69
C ASN A 216 -30.13 -13.73 -2.18
N LYS A 217 -31.30 -13.44 -1.61
CA LYS A 217 -31.45 -13.10 -0.20
C LYS A 217 -31.26 -14.33 0.67
N GLU A 218 -31.81 -15.47 0.25
CA GLU A 218 -31.58 -16.74 0.95
C GLU A 218 -30.09 -17.11 1.01
N CYS A 219 -29.34 -16.91 -0.09
CA CYS A 219 -27.89 -17.13 -0.11
C CYS A 219 -27.16 -16.20 0.86
N TYR A 220 -27.52 -14.92 0.88
CA TYR A 220 -26.96 -13.92 1.80
C TYR A 220 -27.25 -14.26 3.26
N ASP A 221 -28.52 -14.50 3.60
CA ASP A 221 -28.98 -14.87 4.94
C ASP A 221 -28.28 -16.14 5.43
N LEU A 222 -28.12 -17.15 4.56
CA LEU A 222 -27.43 -18.39 4.88
C LEU A 222 -25.94 -18.14 5.15
N SER A 223 -25.26 -17.32 4.35
CA SER A 223 -23.86 -16.93 4.59
C SER A 223 -23.71 -16.33 6.00
N LEU A 224 -24.59 -15.41 6.39
CA LEU A 224 -24.55 -14.82 7.72
C LEU A 224 -24.88 -15.82 8.84
N ASP A 225 -25.91 -16.66 8.67
CA ASP A 225 -26.31 -17.65 9.66
C ASP A 225 -25.18 -18.64 9.98
N LEU A 226 -24.41 -19.05 8.96
CA LEU A 226 -23.28 -19.96 9.13
C LEU A 226 -22.10 -19.29 9.86
N ILE A 227 -21.81 -18.03 9.51
CA ILE A 227 -20.73 -17.26 10.14
C ILE A 227 -21.04 -16.97 11.60
N GLU A 228 -22.28 -16.58 11.88
CA GLU A 228 -22.78 -16.29 13.22
C GLU A 228 -22.67 -17.52 14.12
N LYS A 229 -23.14 -18.69 13.68
CA LYS A 229 -23.05 -19.94 14.45
C LYS A 229 -21.60 -20.31 14.81
N ALA A 230 -20.67 -20.17 13.87
CA ALA A 230 -19.25 -20.40 14.15
C ALA A 230 -18.71 -19.38 15.16
N ALA A 231 -19.08 -18.11 15.03
CA ALA A 231 -18.64 -17.05 15.93
C ALA A 231 -19.19 -17.22 17.36
N GLU A 232 -20.47 -17.59 17.52
CA GLU A 232 -21.08 -17.90 18.81
C GLU A 232 -20.38 -19.10 19.48
N TYR A 233 -20.01 -20.12 18.69
CA TYR A 233 -19.31 -21.29 19.21
C TYR A 233 -17.90 -20.95 19.73
N ILE A 234 -17.19 -20.06 19.03
CA ILE A 234 -15.89 -19.51 19.45
C ILE A 234 -16.06 -18.67 20.71
N GLU A 235 -16.98 -17.71 20.72
CA GLU A 235 -17.18 -16.81 21.86
C GLU A 235 -17.49 -17.59 23.15
N ALA A 236 -18.30 -18.65 23.07
CA ALA A 236 -18.61 -19.50 24.21
C ALA A 236 -17.39 -20.24 24.81
N ARG A 237 -16.27 -20.30 24.07
CA ARG A 237 -15.04 -21.01 24.45
C ARG A 237 -13.80 -20.12 24.54
N ASP A 238 -13.91 -18.85 24.16
CA ASP A 238 -12.83 -17.89 24.24
C ASP A 238 -12.41 -17.69 25.70
N LYS A 239 -11.12 -17.88 25.96
CA LYS A 239 -10.52 -17.80 27.30
C LYS A 239 -10.02 -16.38 27.61
N GLY A 240 -10.37 -15.39 26.78
CA GLY A 240 -9.95 -14.00 26.92
C GLY A 240 -8.44 -13.87 26.82
N GLU A 241 -7.81 -13.26 27.82
CA GLU A 241 -6.34 -13.13 27.88
C GLU A 241 -5.60 -14.47 27.92
N MET A 242 -6.27 -15.54 28.35
CA MET A 242 -5.67 -16.87 28.47
C MET A 242 -5.71 -17.69 27.17
N THR A 243 -6.34 -17.18 26.10
CA THR A 243 -6.47 -17.92 24.84
C THR A 243 -5.12 -18.20 24.18
N PHE A 244 -4.15 -17.30 24.34
CA PHE A 244 -2.76 -17.48 23.92
C PHE A 244 -1.81 -17.76 25.10
N GLY A 245 -2.30 -18.47 26.12
CA GLY A 245 -1.50 -18.85 27.28
C GLY A 245 -1.24 -17.74 28.31
N GLY A 246 -1.86 -16.56 28.15
CA GLY A 246 -1.67 -15.41 29.03
C GLY A 246 -0.53 -14.49 28.59
N ALA A 247 -0.39 -13.34 29.26
CA ALA A 247 0.66 -12.38 28.98
C ALA A 247 2.03 -12.86 29.49
N LYS A 248 3.03 -12.86 28.60
CA LYS A 248 4.46 -12.95 28.88
C LYS A 248 5.08 -11.57 29.13
N TYR A 249 4.64 -10.56 28.37
CA TYR A 249 5.15 -9.19 28.45
C TYR A 249 4.02 -8.17 28.65
N THR A 250 4.38 -6.93 28.98
CA THR A 250 3.44 -5.80 29.09
C THR A 250 3.66 -4.83 27.93
N SER A 251 2.56 -4.34 27.35
CA SER A 251 2.61 -3.29 26.32
C SER A 251 3.28 -2.02 26.84
N LEU A 252 4.15 -1.42 26.03
CA LEU A 252 4.60 -0.05 26.27
C LEU A 252 3.42 0.90 26.03
N ASP A 253 3.41 2.05 26.71
CA ASP A 253 2.50 3.14 26.39
C ASP A 253 2.77 3.69 24.97
N GLU A 254 1.80 4.40 24.41
CA GLU A 254 1.84 4.84 23.01
C GLU A 254 3.03 5.77 22.71
N GLU A 255 3.35 6.70 23.61
CA GLU A 255 4.44 7.66 23.41
C GLU A 255 5.80 6.96 23.43
N THR A 256 6.04 6.12 24.43
CA THR A 256 7.27 5.32 24.55
C THR A 256 7.42 4.38 23.33
N ARG A 257 6.31 3.79 22.87
CA ARG A 257 6.31 2.92 21.70
C ARG A 257 6.71 3.66 20.42
N ASP A 258 6.15 4.85 20.20
CA ASP A 258 6.49 5.70 19.06
C ASP A 258 7.96 6.14 19.09
N ASP A 259 8.52 6.41 20.27
CA ASP A 259 9.94 6.72 20.44
C ASP A 259 10.85 5.54 20.12
N VAL A 260 10.50 4.33 20.55
CA VAL A 260 11.24 3.12 20.20
C VAL A 260 11.13 2.84 18.70
N LEU A 261 9.92 2.90 18.13
CA LEU A 261 9.67 2.72 16.70
C LEU A 261 10.49 3.70 15.85
N ALA A 262 10.48 4.99 16.19
CA ALA A 262 11.25 6.01 15.49
C ALA A 262 12.76 5.73 15.48
N GLN A 263 13.28 5.07 16.52
CA GLN A 263 14.69 4.69 16.62
C GLN A 263 15.05 3.44 15.82
N ILE A 264 14.14 2.47 15.69
CA ILE A 264 14.41 1.17 15.03
C ILE A 264 14.02 1.12 13.56
N LEU A 265 12.96 1.82 13.16
CA LEU A 265 12.35 1.68 11.84
C LEU A 265 13.29 1.99 10.67
N PRO A 266 14.15 3.03 10.71
CA PRO A 266 15.07 3.28 9.61
C PRO A 266 16.02 2.09 9.41
N SER A 267 16.61 1.57 10.48
CA SER A 267 17.48 0.39 10.42
C SER A 267 16.74 -0.87 9.99
N LEU A 268 15.54 -1.11 10.52
CA LEU A 268 14.71 -2.24 10.12
C LEU A 268 14.33 -2.17 8.64
N ARG A 269 13.91 -0.99 8.15
CA ARG A 269 13.64 -0.75 6.73
C ARG A 269 14.86 -1.07 5.88
N GLY A 270 16.04 -0.66 6.34
CA GLY A 270 17.32 -0.99 5.71
C GLY A 270 17.54 -2.50 5.55
N LEU A 271 17.37 -3.24 6.64
CA LEU A 271 17.54 -4.70 6.70
C LEU A 271 16.59 -5.44 5.76
N VAL A 272 15.32 -5.00 5.66
CA VAL A 272 14.31 -5.63 4.79
C VAL A 272 14.32 -5.12 3.35
N SER A 273 15.16 -4.13 3.03
CA SER A 273 15.23 -3.47 1.71
C SER A 273 16.48 -3.85 0.90
N THR A 274 17.17 -4.94 1.25
CA THR A 274 18.44 -5.34 0.60
C THR A 274 18.28 -5.76 -0.86
N GLU A 275 17.12 -6.32 -1.22
CA GLU A 275 16.82 -6.78 -2.59
C GLU A 275 15.98 -5.75 -3.35
N LYS A 276 14.91 -5.25 -2.70
CA LYS A 276 14.02 -4.20 -3.20
C LYS A 276 13.60 -3.31 -2.03
N LYS A 277 13.48 -2.00 -2.26
CA LYS A 277 12.97 -1.08 -1.24
C LYS A 277 11.56 -1.45 -0.81
N MET A 278 11.30 -1.31 0.49
CA MET A 278 10.00 -1.56 1.11
C MET A 278 9.46 -0.31 1.81
N ILE A 279 8.13 -0.24 1.91
CA ILE A 279 7.37 0.78 2.64
C ILE A 279 6.68 0.10 3.82
N GLY A 280 6.75 0.73 4.99
CA GLY A 280 6.26 0.17 6.25
C GLY A 280 4.85 0.63 6.63
N THR A 281 4.14 -0.22 7.36
CA THR A 281 2.93 0.09 8.13
C THR A 281 3.06 -0.49 9.54
N ILE A 282 3.00 0.37 10.54
CA ILE A 282 2.92 0.05 11.96
C ILE A 282 1.47 -0.18 12.35
N HIS A 283 1.19 -1.24 13.09
CA HIS A 283 -0.13 -1.56 13.64
C HIS A 283 0.01 -2.10 15.07
N SER A 284 -0.66 -1.45 16.01
CA SER A 284 -0.51 -1.73 17.45
C SER A 284 -1.82 -1.57 18.22
N ASP A 285 -2.88 -2.23 17.77
CA ASP A 285 -4.15 -2.32 18.52
C ASP A 285 -4.12 -3.45 19.56
N ASP A 286 -5.19 -3.58 20.32
CA ASP A 286 -5.31 -4.57 21.40
C ASP A 286 -5.23 -6.02 20.89
N THR A 287 -5.65 -6.30 19.66
CA THR A 287 -5.53 -7.65 19.06
C THR A 287 -4.06 -7.98 18.84
N ILE A 288 -3.32 -7.09 18.15
CA ILE A 288 -1.89 -7.30 17.90
C ILE A 288 -1.12 -7.35 19.22
N LEU A 289 -1.33 -6.38 20.11
CA LEU A 289 -0.59 -6.26 21.37
C LEU A 289 -0.81 -7.47 22.28
N ARG A 290 -2.05 -7.97 22.37
CA ARG A 290 -2.35 -9.19 23.11
C ARG A 290 -1.55 -10.37 22.57
N PHE A 291 -1.52 -10.54 21.25
CA PHE A 291 -0.79 -11.65 20.63
C PHE A 291 0.72 -11.54 20.85
N VAL A 292 1.35 -10.42 20.47
CA VAL A 292 2.83 -10.30 20.54
C VAL A 292 3.37 -10.35 21.97
N ASN A 293 2.53 -10.05 22.97
CA ASN A 293 2.89 -10.14 24.37
C ASN A 293 2.56 -11.50 25.00
N SER A 294 1.97 -12.44 24.27
CA SER A 294 1.49 -13.70 24.84
C SER A 294 2.57 -14.76 25.00
N GLN A 295 2.32 -15.78 25.82
CA GLN A 295 3.22 -16.94 25.96
C GLN A 295 3.32 -17.76 24.67
N ASP A 296 2.25 -17.82 23.88
CA ASP A 296 2.17 -18.62 22.66
C ASP A 296 2.65 -17.89 21.39
N ALA A 297 3.02 -16.60 21.48
CA ALA A 297 3.40 -15.78 20.34
C ALA A 297 4.49 -16.41 19.46
N ASP A 298 5.58 -16.91 20.07
CA ASP A 298 6.69 -17.55 19.34
C ASP A 298 6.26 -18.85 18.65
N ARG A 299 5.49 -19.70 19.35
CA ARG A 299 4.99 -20.97 18.79
C ARG A 299 4.05 -20.72 17.62
N LEU A 300 3.04 -19.88 17.81
CA LEU A 300 1.99 -19.62 16.81
C LEU A 300 2.52 -18.84 15.61
N SER A 301 3.44 -17.90 15.82
CA SER A 301 4.07 -17.16 14.72
C SER A 301 4.85 -18.09 13.78
N LYS A 302 5.55 -19.10 14.30
CA LYS A 302 6.30 -20.11 13.52
C LYS A 302 5.43 -21.09 12.74
N LEU A 303 4.17 -21.29 13.15
CA LEU A 303 3.22 -22.09 12.37
C LEU A 303 2.79 -21.37 11.08
N GLY A 304 2.84 -20.03 11.09
CA GLY A 304 2.43 -19.23 9.94
C GLY A 304 0.91 -19.08 9.80
N THR A 305 0.49 -18.57 8.65
CA THR A 305 -0.92 -18.21 8.40
C THR A 305 -1.79 -19.38 7.95
N SER A 306 -3.11 -19.22 8.08
CA SER A 306 -4.07 -20.33 8.02
C SER A 306 -4.69 -20.59 6.65
N CYS A 307 -4.63 -19.62 5.73
CA CYS A 307 -5.39 -19.63 4.47
C CYS A 307 -4.51 -19.30 3.25
N PRO A 308 -4.77 -19.91 2.07
CA PRO A 308 -4.11 -19.57 0.79
C PRO A 308 -3.91 -18.09 0.50
N ASP A 309 -4.92 -17.25 0.74
CA ASP A 309 -4.85 -15.81 0.46
C ASP A 309 -3.86 -15.07 1.35
N HIS A 310 -3.60 -15.59 2.55
CA HIS A 310 -2.66 -14.99 3.48
C HIS A 310 -1.24 -15.14 2.94
N PHE A 311 -0.83 -16.34 2.51
CA PHE A 311 0.55 -16.62 2.06
C PHE A 311 1.03 -15.71 0.93
N LEU A 312 0.13 -15.35 0.00
CA LEU A 312 0.47 -14.46 -1.12
C LEU A 312 0.89 -13.05 -0.66
N ARG A 313 0.53 -12.64 0.56
CA ARG A 313 0.78 -11.30 1.12
C ARG A 313 1.68 -11.30 2.36
N THR A 314 1.58 -12.33 3.18
CA THR A 314 2.26 -12.46 4.47
C THR A 314 3.44 -13.42 4.42
N LYS A 315 3.64 -14.13 3.29
CA LYS A 315 4.59 -15.26 3.16
C LYS A 315 4.26 -16.40 4.13
N ILE A 316 5.14 -17.39 4.19
CA ILE A 316 4.98 -18.60 4.99
C ILE A 316 4.85 -18.31 6.49
N GLN A 317 5.60 -17.34 7.03
CA GLN A 317 5.55 -16.94 8.43
C GLN A 317 6.07 -15.49 8.63
N PRO A 318 5.69 -14.78 9.71
CA PRO A 318 6.31 -13.53 10.13
C PRO A 318 7.70 -13.74 10.76
N LEU A 319 8.42 -12.64 11.00
CA LEU A 319 9.54 -12.60 11.93
C LEU A 319 9.02 -12.18 13.32
N TYR A 320 9.10 -13.06 14.32
CA TYR A 320 8.88 -12.71 15.72
C TYR A 320 10.24 -12.47 16.42
N VAL A 321 10.35 -11.35 17.15
CA VAL A 321 11.56 -10.98 17.88
C VAL A 321 11.27 -10.98 19.38
N ASP A 322 11.80 -11.97 20.10
CA ASP A 322 11.59 -12.12 21.55
C ASP A 322 12.41 -11.09 22.36
N TRP A 323 12.01 -9.82 22.28
CA TRP A 323 12.59 -8.73 23.04
C TRP A 323 11.80 -8.46 24.32
N ASP A 324 12.49 -8.21 25.44
CA ASP A 324 11.86 -7.80 26.70
C ASP A 324 11.64 -6.28 26.73
N PRO A 325 10.38 -5.80 26.61
CA PRO A 325 10.09 -4.37 26.62
C PRO A 325 10.39 -3.69 27.95
N ALA A 326 10.44 -4.43 29.06
CA ALA A 326 10.77 -3.86 30.37
C ALA A 326 12.25 -3.45 30.47
N SER A 327 13.12 -4.00 29.62
CA SER A 327 14.54 -3.64 29.58
C SER A 327 14.77 -2.21 29.08
N GLY A 328 13.89 -1.72 28.20
CA GLY A 328 14.08 -0.45 27.47
C GLY A 328 15.32 -0.43 26.55
N ASP A 329 15.99 -1.57 26.34
CA ASP A 329 17.24 -1.63 25.57
C ASP A 329 16.95 -1.69 24.07
N VAL A 330 16.90 -0.52 23.44
CA VAL A 330 16.69 -0.36 21.99
C VAL A 330 17.90 -0.86 21.18
N ALA A 331 19.11 -0.85 21.73
CA ALA A 331 20.29 -1.35 21.03
C ALA A 331 20.22 -2.87 20.90
N GLU A 332 19.77 -3.55 21.96
CA GLU A 332 19.49 -4.98 21.93
C GLU A 332 18.38 -5.32 20.93
N LEU A 333 17.27 -4.57 20.92
CA LEU A 333 16.20 -4.77 19.94
C LEU A 333 16.71 -4.68 18.49
N LYS A 334 17.57 -3.69 18.19
CA LYS A 334 18.19 -3.56 16.86
C LYS A 334 19.07 -4.75 16.50
N ARG A 335 19.83 -5.29 17.46
CA ARG A 335 20.66 -6.48 17.26
C ARG A 335 19.79 -7.70 16.97
N LEU A 336 18.77 -7.93 17.78
CA LEU A 336 17.83 -9.05 17.60
C LEU A 336 17.06 -8.97 16.26
N LEU A 337 16.66 -7.77 15.84
CA LEU A 337 16.05 -7.56 14.52
C LEU A 337 17.02 -7.89 13.38
N ALA A 338 18.29 -7.47 13.47
CA ALA A 338 19.30 -7.77 12.45
C ALA A 338 19.55 -9.28 12.34
N GLU A 339 19.75 -9.95 13.48
CA GLU A 339 19.94 -11.41 13.53
C GLU A 339 18.70 -12.16 13.05
N GLY A 340 17.51 -11.71 13.46
CA GLY A 340 16.24 -12.29 13.08
C GLY A 340 15.96 -12.17 11.58
N VAL A 341 16.25 -11.02 10.95
CA VAL A 341 16.09 -10.84 9.50
C VAL A 341 17.04 -11.77 8.73
N GLU A 342 18.29 -11.93 9.15
CA GLU A 342 19.23 -12.82 8.48
C GLU A 342 18.85 -14.30 8.67
N ALA A 343 18.42 -14.70 9.87
CA ALA A 343 17.89 -16.03 10.13
C ALA A 343 16.65 -16.32 9.27
N TYR A 344 15.71 -15.37 9.20
CA TYR A 344 14.51 -15.48 8.36
C TYR A 344 14.85 -15.72 6.89
N LYS A 345 15.83 -15.00 6.34
CA LYS A 345 16.27 -15.18 4.94
C LYS A 345 16.83 -16.58 4.71
N ALA A 346 17.62 -17.09 5.67
CA ALA A 346 18.16 -18.44 5.61
C ALA A 346 17.04 -19.50 5.67
N ASP A 347 16.09 -19.35 6.60
CA ASP A 347 14.95 -20.25 6.73
C ASP A 347 14.07 -20.24 5.47
N TYR A 348 13.82 -19.07 4.89
CA TYR A 348 13.06 -18.93 3.65
C TYR A 348 13.78 -19.58 2.46
N GLN A 349 15.11 -19.49 2.39
CA GLN A 349 15.91 -20.20 1.40
C GLN A 349 15.81 -21.72 1.61
N THR A 350 15.90 -22.22 2.84
CA THR A 350 15.74 -23.65 3.15
C THR A 350 14.35 -24.15 2.79
N TYR A 351 13.30 -23.38 3.11
CA TYR A 351 11.92 -23.65 2.72
C TYR A 351 11.79 -23.78 1.19
N TYR A 352 12.34 -22.81 0.44
CA TYR A 352 12.33 -22.85 -1.02
C TYR A 352 13.05 -24.08 -1.57
N GLU A 353 14.27 -24.36 -1.10
CA GLU A 353 15.05 -25.51 -1.57
C GLU A 353 14.42 -26.87 -1.24
N THR A 354 13.70 -26.95 -0.12
CA THR A 354 13.03 -28.18 0.33
C THR A 354 11.75 -28.46 -0.46
N CYS A 355 11.00 -27.42 -0.83
CA CYS A 355 9.68 -27.56 -1.44
C CYS A 355 9.65 -27.35 -2.96
N LYS A 356 10.71 -26.78 -3.55
CA LYS A 356 10.75 -26.51 -5.00
C LYS A 356 10.62 -27.78 -5.84
N ARG A 357 10.00 -27.61 -7.00
CA ARG A 357 9.93 -28.58 -8.08
C ARG A 357 10.82 -28.13 -9.23
N ASP A 358 11.09 -29.03 -10.17
CA ASP A 358 11.90 -28.73 -11.36
C ASP A 358 11.38 -27.55 -12.19
N ASN A 359 10.07 -27.29 -12.14
CA ASN A 359 9.41 -26.21 -12.85
C ASN A 359 9.07 -24.99 -11.97
N SER A 360 9.52 -24.93 -10.72
CA SER A 360 9.21 -23.80 -9.83
C SER A 360 9.85 -22.49 -10.32
N PRO A 361 9.14 -21.34 -10.24
CA PRO A 361 9.73 -20.02 -10.47
C PRO A 361 10.91 -19.74 -9.55
N ALA A 362 11.76 -18.79 -9.92
CA ALA A 362 12.87 -18.35 -9.09
C ALA A 362 12.39 -17.87 -7.70
N ILE A 363 13.24 -18.08 -6.69
CA ILE A 363 12.93 -17.65 -5.31
C ILE A 363 12.54 -16.17 -5.28
N ARG A 364 11.45 -15.87 -4.56
CA ARG A 364 10.98 -14.52 -4.30
C ARG A 364 11.94 -13.80 -3.33
N PRO A 365 11.94 -12.45 -3.28
CA PRO A 365 12.76 -11.73 -2.31
C PRO A 365 12.57 -12.30 -0.91
N SER A 366 13.64 -12.65 -0.19
CA SER A 366 13.59 -13.48 1.02
C SER A 366 13.36 -12.69 2.32
N ASN A 367 13.30 -11.36 2.24
CA ASN A 367 13.04 -10.48 3.38
C ASN A 367 11.66 -10.73 4.06
N PRO A 368 11.53 -10.61 5.39
CA PRO A 368 10.24 -10.74 6.06
C PRO A 368 9.27 -9.63 5.65
N SER A 369 8.02 -9.99 5.44
CA SER A 369 6.92 -9.05 5.16
C SER A 369 6.27 -8.52 6.45
N ILE A 370 6.45 -9.21 7.57
CA ILE A 370 5.86 -8.87 8.88
C ILE A 370 6.93 -9.07 9.95
N CYS A 371 7.07 -8.09 10.83
CA CYS A 371 7.90 -8.14 12.02
C CYS A 371 7.00 -7.92 13.25
N LEU A 372 7.04 -8.84 14.21
CA LEU A 372 6.28 -8.82 15.45
C LEU A 372 7.22 -8.58 16.62
N ILE A 373 6.89 -7.58 17.44
CA ILE A 373 7.77 -7.11 18.51
C ILE A 373 6.95 -6.96 19.80
N PRO A 374 7.25 -7.71 20.87
CA PRO A 374 6.61 -7.53 22.17
C PRO A 374 6.72 -6.09 22.67
N GLY A 375 5.71 -5.64 23.41
CA GLY A 375 5.60 -4.26 23.89
C GLY A 375 5.22 -3.22 22.84
N ILE A 376 5.40 -3.53 21.54
CA ILE A 376 5.27 -2.58 20.43
C ILE A 376 4.13 -2.96 19.48
N GLY A 377 4.08 -4.19 18.99
CA GLY A 377 3.09 -4.63 18.01
C GLY A 377 3.71 -5.10 16.70
N MET A 378 3.11 -4.72 15.58
CA MET A 378 3.44 -5.23 14.25
C MET A 378 3.99 -4.14 13.33
N VAL A 379 5.02 -4.48 12.55
CA VAL A 379 5.46 -3.71 11.38
C VAL A 379 5.32 -4.57 10.13
N ALA A 380 4.43 -4.19 9.23
CA ALA A 380 4.20 -4.83 7.94
C ALA A 380 4.90 -4.06 6.81
N TRP A 381 5.47 -4.78 5.86
CA TRP A 381 6.25 -4.26 4.74
C TRP A 381 5.61 -4.65 3.41
N GLY A 382 5.61 -3.71 2.46
CA GLY A 382 5.15 -3.98 1.10
C GLY A 382 5.78 -3.02 0.10
N LYS A 383 5.50 -3.21 -1.20
CA LYS A 383 6.05 -2.32 -2.25
C LYS A 383 5.59 -0.87 -2.14
N ASN A 384 4.42 -0.66 -1.55
CA ASN A 384 3.80 0.64 -1.38
C ASN A 384 2.89 0.60 -0.14
N LYS A 385 2.42 1.78 0.26
CA LYS A 385 1.56 1.92 1.44
C LYS A 385 0.34 1.00 1.40
N SER A 386 -0.40 0.95 0.28
CA SER A 386 -1.55 0.03 0.12
C SER A 386 -1.17 -1.42 0.40
N GLU A 387 -0.07 -1.90 -0.20
CA GLU A 387 0.37 -3.28 -0.02
C GLU A 387 0.80 -3.56 1.42
N SER A 388 1.55 -2.66 2.06
CA SER A 388 1.94 -2.82 3.47
C SER A 388 0.76 -2.82 4.44
N ARG A 389 -0.28 -2.00 4.20
CA ARG A 389 -1.52 -2.00 5.00
C ARG A 389 -2.34 -3.26 4.76
N VAL A 390 -2.42 -3.72 3.51
CA VAL A 390 -3.06 -4.99 3.18
C VAL A 390 -2.33 -6.14 3.88
N THR A 391 -0.99 -6.19 3.83
CA THR A 391 -0.20 -7.21 4.55
C THR A 391 -0.49 -7.19 6.06
N ALA A 392 -0.57 -6.00 6.68
CA ALA A 392 -0.97 -5.87 8.08
C ALA A 392 -2.40 -6.40 8.33
N GLU A 393 -3.35 -6.05 7.48
CA GLU A 393 -4.75 -6.48 7.58
C GLU A 393 -4.88 -8.01 7.49
N PHE A 394 -4.21 -8.62 6.52
CA PHE A 394 -4.19 -10.07 6.35
C PHE A 394 -3.63 -10.78 7.57
N TYR A 395 -2.56 -10.25 8.16
CA TYR A 395 -2.00 -10.86 9.36
C TYR A 395 -2.88 -10.64 10.60
N ASN A 396 -3.54 -9.49 10.73
CA ASN A 396 -4.52 -9.27 11.78
C ASN A 396 -5.66 -10.30 11.71
N CYS A 397 -6.16 -10.60 10.50
CA CYS A 397 -7.13 -11.67 10.30
C CYS A 397 -6.56 -13.05 10.69
N ALA A 398 -5.29 -13.33 10.36
CA ALA A 398 -4.63 -14.56 10.77
C ALA A 398 -4.57 -14.71 12.30
N LEU A 399 -4.35 -13.62 13.05
CA LEU A 399 -4.36 -13.65 14.52
C LEU A 399 -5.74 -13.94 15.09
N GLU A 400 -6.80 -13.36 14.53
CA GLU A 400 -8.18 -13.66 14.95
C GLU A 400 -8.55 -15.12 14.62
N VAL A 401 -8.07 -15.65 13.49
CA VAL A 401 -8.20 -17.07 13.16
C VAL A 401 -7.48 -17.95 14.17
N MET A 402 -6.21 -17.64 14.48
CA MET A 402 -5.44 -18.38 15.49
C MET A 402 -6.14 -18.35 16.85
N ARG A 403 -6.68 -17.19 17.25
CA ARG A 403 -7.44 -17.05 18.50
C ARG A 403 -8.68 -17.91 18.51
N GLY A 404 -9.47 -17.84 17.43
CA GLY A 404 -10.69 -18.65 17.30
C GLY A 404 -10.38 -20.15 17.34
N ALA A 405 -9.32 -20.57 16.66
CA ALA A 405 -8.86 -21.94 16.67
C ALA A 405 -8.44 -22.36 18.08
N GLU A 406 -7.53 -21.63 18.75
CA GLU A 406 -7.02 -21.92 20.11
C GLU A 406 -8.11 -21.84 21.21
N ALA A 407 -9.21 -21.13 20.94
CA ALA A 407 -10.40 -21.15 21.79
C ALA A 407 -11.15 -22.48 21.66
N MET A 408 -11.29 -23.03 20.45
CA MET A 408 -12.04 -24.25 20.18
C MET A 408 -11.21 -25.54 20.35
N ASP A 409 -9.98 -25.56 19.85
CA ASP A 409 -9.09 -26.71 19.73
C ASP A 409 -7.63 -26.24 19.48
N GLU A 410 -6.72 -27.11 19.03
CA GLU A 410 -5.36 -26.76 18.59
C GLU A 410 -5.35 -26.18 17.17
N TYR A 411 -4.73 -25.00 16.98
CA TYR A 411 -4.49 -24.40 15.67
C TYR A 411 -3.44 -25.19 14.88
N ILE A 412 -3.76 -25.48 13.63
CA ILE A 412 -2.84 -26.07 12.66
C ILE A 412 -2.75 -25.20 11.41
N ALA A 413 -1.54 -25.07 10.88
CA ALA A 413 -1.30 -24.43 9.58
C ALA A 413 -1.34 -25.46 8.45
N LEU A 414 -1.42 -24.96 7.22
CA LEU A 414 -1.27 -25.81 6.04
C LEU A 414 0.14 -26.41 5.96
N PRO A 415 0.28 -27.66 5.44
CA PRO A 415 1.60 -28.24 5.23
C PRO A 415 2.48 -27.33 4.35
N GLN A 416 3.78 -27.25 4.64
CA GLN A 416 4.70 -26.35 3.93
C GLN A 416 4.69 -26.54 2.41
N GLN A 417 4.59 -27.79 1.92
CA GLN A 417 4.50 -28.04 0.48
C GLN A 417 3.25 -27.42 -0.14
N GLU A 418 2.12 -27.38 0.58
CA GLU A 418 0.89 -26.77 0.08
C GLU A 418 1.00 -25.25 0.03
N ALA A 419 1.54 -24.65 1.09
CA ALA A 419 1.83 -23.23 1.10
C ALA A 419 2.79 -22.84 -0.03
N PHE A 420 3.80 -23.67 -0.31
CA PHE A 420 4.76 -23.45 -1.41
C PHE A 420 4.08 -23.52 -2.77
N ASP A 421 3.24 -24.53 -3.00
CA ASP A 421 2.51 -24.72 -4.25
C ASP A 421 1.57 -23.55 -4.56
N ILE A 422 1.05 -22.88 -3.52
CA ILE A 422 0.24 -21.65 -3.64
C ILE A 422 1.13 -20.44 -3.92
N GLU A 423 2.19 -20.24 -3.12
CA GLU A 423 3.07 -19.08 -3.22
C GLU A 423 3.82 -19.03 -4.56
N TYR A 424 4.25 -20.18 -5.08
CA TYR A 424 5.04 -20.32 -6.31
C TYR A 424 4.23 -20.84 -7.50
N TRP A 425 2.92 -20.63 -7.48
CA TRP A 425 2.05 -21.11 -8.53
C TRP A 425 2.32 -20.42 -9.87
N LEU A 426 2.51 -21.23 -10.93
CA LEU A 426 2.82 -20.76 -12.29
C LEU A 426 1.77 -19.83 -12.87
N LEU A 427 0.48 -20.04 -12.57
CA LEU A 427 -0.59 -19.15 -13.03
C LEU A 427 -0.50 -17.77 -12.38
N GLU A 428 -0.08 -17.70 -11.11
CA GLU A 428 0.12 -16.42 -10.42
C GLU A 428 1.38 -15.72 -10.93
N GLU A 429 2.46 -16.47 -11.15
CA GLU A 429 3.69 -15.96 -11.76
C GLU A 429 3.43 -15.36 -13.16
N ALA A 430 2.62 -16.03 -13.99
CA ALA A 430 2.23 -15.52 -15.30
C ALA A 430 1.43 -14.20 -15.22
N LYS A 431 0.68 -13.95 -14.12
CA LYS A 431 0.03 -12.65 -13.89
C LYS A 431 1.05 -11.58 -13.52
N LEU A 432 2.00 -11.89 -12.64
CA LEU A 432 3.05 -10.97 -12.21
C LEU A 432 3.93 -10.53 -13.40
N GLN A 433 4.29 -11.45 -14.30
CA GLN A 433 5.08 -11.15 -15.49
C GLN A 433 4.38 -10.23 -16.51
N ARG A 434 3.05 -10.16 -16.48
CA ARG A 434 2.25 -9.27 -17.35
C ARG A 434 2.07 -7.87 -16.76
N MET A 435 2.46 -7.64 -15.51
CA MET A 435 2.37 -6.32 -14.89
C MET A 435 3.33 -5.34 -15.57
N PRO A 436 2.94 -4.05 -15.71
CA PRO A 436 3.85 -3.04 -16.23
C PRO A 436 5.07 -2.89 -15.31
N ALA A 437 6.20 -2.49 -15.90
CA ALA A 437 7.40 -2.20 -15.13
C ALA A 437 7.13 -1.13 -14.06
N GLU A 438 7.83 -1.26 -12.93
CA GLU A 438 7.77 -0.26 -11.86
C GLU A 438 8.24 1.11 -12.37
N LYS A 439 7.54 2.17 -11.96
CA LYS A 439 7.92 3.55 -12.26
C LYS A 439 9.17 3.96 -11.48
N GLU A 440 9.81 5.06 -11.90
CA GLU A 440 11.11 5.50 -11.37
C GLU A 440 11.15 5.66 -9.84
N PHE A 441 10.09 6.21 -9.24
CA PHE A 441 10.00 6.40 -7.79
C PHE A 441 9.07 5.42 -7.08
N ALA A 442 8.69 4.32 -7.75
CA ALA A 442 8.06 3.22 -7.05
C ALA A 442 8.91 2.81 -5.84
N ARG A 443 8.25 2.57 -4.70
CA ARG A 443 8.88 2.20 -3.41
C ARG A 443 9.76 3.29 -2.77
N ASN A 444 9.75 4.52 -3.27
CA ASN A 444 10.54 5.62 -2.70
C ASN A 444 9.68 6.56 -1.87
N VAL A 445 10.18 6.94 -0.69
CA VAL A 445 9.66 8.03 0.14
C VAL A 445 10.38 9.33 -0.25
N VAL A 446 9.63 10.29 -0.80
CA VAL A 446 10.15 11.57 -1.27
C VAL A 446 9.59 12.69 -0.38
N VAL A 447 10.48 13.34 0.36
CA VAL A 447 10.16 14.51 1.20
C VAL A 447 10.34 15.76 0.37
N VAL A 448 9.29 16.57 0.25
CA VAL A 448 9.35 17.85 -0.47
C VAL A 448 9.11 18.97 0.54
N VAL A 449 10.15 19.75 0.82
CA VAL A 449 10.10 20.87 1.77
C VAL A 449 9.83 22.17 1.01
N GLY A 450 8.82 22.93 1.42
CA GLY A 450 8.21 24.02 0.66
C GLY A 450 7.10 23.55 -0.28
N ALA A 451 6.45 22.42 0.01
CA ALA A 451 5.45 21.79 -0.87
C ALA A 451 4.09 22.51 -0.92
N GLY A 452 3.86 23.55 -0.11
CA GLY A 452 2.57 24.22 -0.04
C GLY A 452 2.24 25.08 -1.26
N SER A 453 3.24 25.46 -2.08
CA SER A 453 3.02 26.32 -3.25
C SER A 453 4.14 26.22 -4.29
N GLY A 454 3.93 26.86 -5.45
CA GLY A 454 4.96 27.07 -6.48
C GLY A 454 5.73 25.81 -6.86
N ILE A 455 7.07 25.93 -6.87
CA ILE A 455 7.99 24.85 -7.29
C ILE A 455 7.77 23.59 -6.45
N GLY A 456 7.70 23.71 -5.11
CA GLY A 456 7.55 22.56 -4.23
C GLY A 456 6.25 21.80 -4.48
N LYS A 457 5.13 22.52 -4.66
CA LYS A 457 3.85 21.88 -5.03
C LYS A 457 3.95 21.13 -6.35
N SER A 458 4.49 21.76 -7.40
CA SER A 458 4.66 21.10 -8.71
C SER A 458 5.66 19.93 -8.64
N THR A 459 6.70 20.00 -7.80
CA THR A 459 7.60 18.88 -7.52
C THR A 459 6.87 17.72 -6.85
N ALA A 460 6.04 17.97 -5.84
CA ALA A 460 5.25 16.93 -5.16
C ALA A 460 4.36 16.17 -6.14
N HIS A 461 3.61 16.90 -6.98
CA HIS A 461 2.82 16.33 -8.08
C HIS A 461 3.67 15.53 -9.07
N ARG A 462 4.84 16.06 -9.45
CA ARG A 462 5.72 15.43 -10.43
C ARG A 462 6.28 14.09 -9.96
N VAL A 463 6.71 13.99 -8.70
CA VAL A 463 7.29 12.75 -8.15
C VAL A 463 6.19 11.72 -7.81
N ALA A 464 5.00 12.16 -7.41
CA ALA A 464 3.84 11.30 -7.20
C ALA A 464 3.43 10.57 -8.49
N LYS A 465 3.51 11.27 -9.65
CA LYS A 465 3.27 10.68 -10.97
C LYS A 465 4.16 9.47 -11.26
N GLU A 466 5.35 9.41 -10.66
CA GLU A 466 6.33 8.32 -10.78
C GLU A 466 6.22 7.27 -9.67
N GLY A 467 5.14 7.28 -8.89
CA GLY A 467 4.84 6.26 -7.88
C GLY A 467 5.49 6.48 -6.51
N ALA A 468 5.98 7.69 -6.23
CA ALA A 468 6.54 8.06 -4.93
C ALA A 468 5.48 8.09 -3.82
N HIS A 469 5.90 7.76 -2.60
CA HIS A 469 5.23 8.15 -1.36
C HIS A 469 5.68 9.55 -0.99
N VAL A 470 4.78 10.54 -1.01
CA VAL A 470 5.16 11.95 -0.94
C VAL A 470 4.85 12.54 0.43
N VAL A 471 5.87 13.13 1.05
CA VAL A 471 5.69 13.92 2.27
C VAL A 471 5.73 15.39 1.88
N CYS A 472 4.58 16.03 1.89
CA CYS A 472 4.42 17.46 1.62
C CYS A 472 4.74 18.23 2.91
N VAL A 473 5.88 18.91 2.95
CA VAL A 473 6.31 19.69 4.11
C VAL A 473 6.27 21.17 3.79
N ASP A 474 5.67 21.97 4.66
CA ASP A 474 5.72 23.44 4.58
C ASP A 474 5.65 24.07 5.97
N LEU A 475 6.03 25.33 6.12
CA LEU A 475 5.77 26.04 7.37
C LEU A 475 4.25 26.26 7.52
N ASN A 476 3.55 26.51 6.41
CA ASN A 476 2.09 26.59 6.39
C ASN A 476 1.47 25.20 6.30
N ALA A 477 0.97 24.70 7.43
CA ALA A 477 0.34 23.38 7.55
C ALA A 477 -0.84 23.19 6.59
N GLU A 478 -1.71 24.21 6.43
CA GLU A 478 -2.89 24.12 5.57
C GLU A 478 -2.51 24.00 4.10
N ALA A 479 -1.48 24.73 3.66
CA ALA A 479 -1.00 24.66 2.29
C ALA A 479 -0.37 23.28 1.99
N ALA A 480 0.41 22.73 2.92
CA ALA A 480 0.94 21.37 2.80
C ALA A 480 -0.18 20.33 2.74
N GLN A 481 -1.21 20.47 3.59
CA GLN A 481 -2.37 19.58 3.62
C GLN A 481 -3.14 19.62 2.29
N SER A 482 -3.41 20.82 1.76
CA SER A 482 -4.06 20.97 0.46
C SER A 482 -3.31 20.25 -0.66
N THR A 483 -1.98 20.35 -0.72
CA THR A 483 -1.19 19.62 -1.71
C THR A 483 -1.30 18.10 -1.51
N ALA A 484 -1.23 17.60 -0.27
CA ALA A 484 -1.37 16.17 0.00
C ALA A 484 -2.77 15.64 -0.38
N ASP A 485 -3.82 16.38 -0.06
CA ASP A 485 -5.20 16.02 -0.38
C ASP A 485 -5.44 15.93 -1.89
N GLU A 486 -4.89 16.86 -2.68
CA GLU A 486 -4.92 16.79 -4.14
C GLU A 486 -4.25 15.51 -4.68
N LEU A 487 -3.12 15.09 -4.08
CA LEU A 487 -2.47 13.84 -4.47
C LEU A 487 -3.32 12.62 -4.11
N ILE A 488 -3.98 12.64 -2.95
CA ILE A 488 -4.91 11.57 -2.54
C ILE A 488 -6.14 11.54 -3.45
N GLU A 489 -6.65 12.68 -3.90
CA GLU A 489 -7.77 12.74 -4.85
C GLU A 489 -7.38 12.11 -6.20
N ILE A 490 -6.17 12.38 -6.69
CA ILE A 490 -5.68 11.85 -7.99
C ILE A 490 -5.35 10.36 -7.91
N TYR A 491 -4.62 9.93 -6.88
CA TYR A 491 -4.05 8.58 -6.80
C TYR A 491 -4.81 7.63 -5.89
N GLY A 492 -5.79 8.15 -5.14
CA GLY A 492 -6.53 7.44 -4.12
C GLY A 492 -5.74 7.23 -2.82
N HIS A 493 -6.47 6.99 -1.74
CA HIS A 493 -5.87 6.60 -0.45
C HIS A 493 -5.22 5.21 -0.49
N GLY A 494 -5.48 4.43 -1.55
CA GLY A 494 -5.09 3.03 -1.67
C GLY A 494 -6.04 2.07 -0.95
N ILE A 495 -5.80 0.77 -1.11
CA ILE A 495 -6.55 -0.31 -0.43
C ILE A 495 -5.90 -0.72 0.89
N GLY A 496 -6.61 -1.49 1.70
CA GLY A 496 -6.23 -1.86 3.07
C GLY A 496 -6.46 -0.74 4.07
N VAL A 497 -6.98 -1.08 5.26
CA VAL A 497 -7.38 -0.09 6.28
C VAL A 497 -6.55 -0.17 7.57
N SER A 498 -5.61 -1.11 7.66
CA SER A 498 -4.74 -1.28 8.82
C SER A 498 -3.72 -0.15 9.00
N GLY A 499 -3.30 0.04 10.24
CA GLY A 499 -2.31 1.03 10.65
C GLY A 499 -2.74 1.84 11.89
N THR A 500 -1.78 2.24 12.71
CA THR A 500 -2.00 3.07 13.92
C THR A 500 -1.39 4.46 13.74
N GLY A 501 -1.99 5.49 14.36
CA GLY A 501 -1.47 6.86 14.32
C GLY A 501 -1.32 7.40 12.89
N ILE A 502 -0.16 8.01 12.59
CA ILE A 502 0.15 8.51 11.24
C ILE A 502 0.38 7.39 10.22
N SER A 503 0.67 6.16 10.66
CA SER A 503 0.91 5.01 9.79
C SER A 503 -0.35 4.53 9.06
N LYS A 504 -1.55 4.99 9.40
CA LYS A 504 -2.77 4.72 8.62
C LYS A 504 -2.87 5.50 7.30
N CYS A 505 -1.87 6.35 7.01
CA CYS A 505 -1.87 7.25 5.85
C CYS A 505 -1.92 6.52 4.50
N GLY A 506 -2.17 7.29 3.44
CA GLY A 506 -2.11 6.85 2.05
C GLY A 506 -0.75 7.12 1.41
N PRO A 507 -0.67 7.25 0.07
CA PRO A 507 0.56 7.55 -0.63
C PRO A 507 1.09 8.98 -0.43
N ALA A 508 0.33 9.87 0.21
CA ALA A 508 0.77 11.22 0.54
C ALA A 508 0.37 11.62 1.96
N ILE A 509 1.22 12.40 2.63
CA ILE A 509 0.94 13.07 3.91
C ILE A 509 1.42 14.51 3.88
N ALA A 510 0.85 15.33 4.76
CA ALA A 510 1.32 16.68 5.02
C ALA A 510 1.93 16.79 6.42
N LEU A 511 3.01 17.54 6.54
CA LEU A 511 3.64 17.88 7.81
C LEU A 511 3.99 19.37 7.85
N SER A 512 3.91 19.98 9.02
CA SER A 512 4.42 21.33 9.24
C SER A 512 5.83 21.28 9.82
N ALA A 513 6.76 22.04 9.26
CA ALA A 513 8.10 22.15 9.81
C ALA A 513 8.72 23.54 9.59
N ASN A 514 9.32 24.10 10.63
CA ASN A 514 10.19 25.27 10.53
C ASN A 514 11.64 24.81 10.34
N ILE A 515 12.18 24.98 9.13
CA ILE A 515 13.54 24.53 8.82
C ILE A 515 14.65 25.32 9.53
N THR A 516 14.32 26.41 10.23
CA THR A 516 15.28 27.15 11.07
C THR A 516 15.34 26.61 12.50
N ASP A 517 14.45 25.69 12.85
CA ASP A 517 14.36 25.02 14.14
C ASP A 517 14.67 23.53 14.01
N ARG A 518 15.71 23.09 14.71
CA ARG A 518 16.20 21.72 14.63
C ARG A 518 15.24 20.73 15.26
N GLU A 519 14.54 21.10 16.34
CA GLU A 519 13.57 20.22 17.00
C GLU A 519 12.37 19.99 16.07
N SER A 520 11.91 21.04 15.39
CA SER A 520 10.87 20.93 14.35
C SER A 520 11.27 19.97 13.22
N ILE A 521 12.52 20.01 12.75
CA ILE A 521 13.02 19.07 11.72
C ILE A 521 13.09 17.64 12.25
N GLN A 522 13.53 17.44 13.49
CA GLN A 522 13.59 16.11 14.12
C GLN A 522 12.19 15.51 14.26
N ALA A 523 11.22 16.30 14.70
CA ALA A 523 9.82 15.89 14.79
C ALA A 523 9.25 15.50 13.41
N MET A 524 9.56 16.29 12.37
CA MET A 524 9.19 15.96 10.99
C MET A 524 9.75 14.60 10.57
N TYR A 525 11.04 14.33 10.76
CA TYR A 525 11.64 13.03 10.40
C TYR A 525 11.10 11.87 11.25
N LYS A 526 10.82 12.08 12.54
CA LYS A 526 10.14 11.08 13.39
C LYS A 526 8.80 10.68 12.77
N GLN A 527 7.96 11.65 12.40
CA GLN A 527 6.65 11.40 11.80
C GLN A 527 6.76 10.69 10.43
N ILE A 528 7.73 11.04 9.60
CA ILE A 528 7.96 10.36 8.31
C ILE A 528 8.36 8.89 8.53
N THR A 529 9.24 8.64 9.49
CA THR A 529 9.66 7.29 9.87
C THR A 529 8.49 6.46 10.38
N LEU A 530 7.62 7.03 11.21
CA LEU A 530 6.40 6.34 11.67
C LEU A 530 5.41 6.08 10.52
N ALA A 531 5.32 6.99 9.55
CA ALA A 531 4.41 6.86 8.42
C ALA A 531 4.84 5.79 7.41
N TYR A 532 6.13 5.72 7.07
CA TYR A 532 6.62 4.91 5.94
C TYR A 532 7.84 4.03 6.23
N GLY A 533 8.43 4.14 7.43
CA GLY A 533 9.62 3.40 7.87
C GLY A 533 10.96 4.09 7.59
N GLY A 534 10.99 5.21 6.86
CA GLY A 534 12.23 5.94 6.56
C GLY A 534 12.10 6.90 5.37
N ILE A 535 13.24 7.30 4.76
CA ILE A 535 13.29 8.26 3.65
C ILE A 535 14.14 7.75 2.48
N ASP A 536 13.94 8.28 1.28
CA ASP A 536 14.81 8.00 0.13
C ASP A 536 15.37 9.27 -0.49
N ASN A 537 14.49 10.23 -0.77
CA ASN A 537 14.87 11.48 -1.41
C ASN A 537 14.32 12.66 -0.61
N VAL A 538 15.11 13.72 -0.49
CA VAL A 538 14.67 14.99 0.12
C VAL A 538 14.91 16.09 -0.89
N ILE A 539 13.88 16.86 -1.19
CA ILE A 539 13.92 17.99 -2.12
C ILE A 539 13.51 19.23 -1.35
N VAL A 540 14.45 20.16 -1.14
CA VAL A 540 14.21 21.40 -0.42
C VAL A 540 14.04 22.54 -1.40
N THR A 541 12.81 23.03 -1.51
CA THR A 541 12.41 24.18 -2.33
C THR A 541 12.17 25.45 -1.51
N ALA A 542 12.05 25.30 -0.19
CA ALA A 542 11.90 26.39 0.74
C ALA A 542 13.07 27.41 0.63
N GLY A 543 12.72 28.68 0.64
CA GLY A 543 13.66 29.79 0.59
C GLY A 543 12.93 31.12 0.69
N ILE A 544 13.67 32.18 1.04
CA ILE A 544 13.12 33.53 1.19
C ILE A 544 13.93 34.54 0.39
N PHE A 545 13.24 35.53 -0.16
CA PHE A 545 13.83 36.75 -0.68
C PHE A 545 13.36 37.92 0.18
N VAL A 546 14.29 38.57 0.87
CA VAL A 546 14.00 39.79 1.63
C VAL A 546 14.54 41.00 0.85
N PRO A 547 13.67 41.91 0.37
CA PRO A 547 14.12 43.09 -0.36
C PRO A 547 14.85 44.08 0.56
N SER A 548 15.79 44.82 -0.03
CA SER A 548 16.31 46.06 0.57
C SER A 548 15.22 47.15 0.61
N ASP A 549 15.38 48.12 1.50
CA ASP A 549 14.54 49.31 1.50
C ASP A 549 14.80 50.21 0.27
N THR A 550 14.08 51.32 0.16
CA THR A 550 14.19 52.24 -0.98
C THR A 550 15.57 52.90 -1.11
N THR A 551 16.38 52.89 -0.04
CA THR A 551 17.77 53.40 -0.05
C THR A 551 18.79 52.31 -0.42
N GLY A 552 18.36 51.05 -0.47
CA GLY A 552 19.22 49.89 -0.70
C GLY A 552 19.80 49.30 0.59
N TYR A 553 19.40 49.79 1.76
CA TYR A 553 19.83 49.27 3.06
C TYR A 553 19.06 48.00 3.44
N ILE A 554 19.76 47.06 4.11
CA ILE A 554 19.19 45.83 4.66
C ILE A 554 19.58 45.80 6.15
N PRO A 555 18.61 45.79 7.08
CA PRO A 555 18.91 45.63 8.50
C PRO A 555 19.57 44.28 8.81
N ASP A 556 20.47 44.26 9.79
CA ASP A 556 21.21 43.04 10.19
C ASP A 556 20.29 41.86 10.51
N GLU A 557 19.12 42.11 11.14
CA GLU A 557 18.11 41.08 11.41
C GLU A 557 17.57 40.44 10.12
N LYS A 558 17.27 41.25 9.09
CA LYS A 558 16.78 40.76 7.79
C LYS A 558 17.86 40.05 6.99
N TRP A 559 19.10 40.51 7.14
CA TRP A 559 20.28 39.79 6.62
C TRP A 559 20.41 38.42 7.28
N GLY A 560 20.39 38.37 8.61
CA GLY A 560 20.47 37.14 9.41
C GLY A 560 19.37 36.15 9.03
N LEU A 561 18.11 36.61 9.00
CA LEU A 561 16.96 35.79 8.59
C LEU A 561 17.14 35.17 7.20
N THR A 562 17.71 35.92 6.24
CA THR A 562 17.96 35.42 4.89
C THR A 562 18.95 34.26 4.90
N PHE A 563 20.02 34.35 5.68
CA PHE A 563 21.02 33.28 5.84
C PHE A 563 20.50 32.10 6.67
N ASP A 564 19.74 32.39 7.73
CA ASP A 564 19.15 31.35 8.58
C ASP A 564 18.24 30.43 7.77
N ILE A 565 17.44 30.98 6.84
CA ILE A 565 16.56 30.19 5.98
C ILE A 565 17.31 29.58 4.79
N ASN A 566 18.00 30.41 3.98
CA ASN A 566 18.53 29.98 2.69
C ASN A 566 19.81 29.14 2.78
N VAL A 567 20.48 29.10 3.93
CA VAL A 567 21.75 28.38 4.11
C VAL A 567 21.66 27.44 5.31
N LYS A 568 21.47 27.98 6.51
CA LYS A 568 21.47 27.18 7.74
C LYS A 568 20.31 26.19 7.78
N GLY A 569 19.12 26.58 7.34
CA GLY A 569 17.98 25.67 7.28
C GLY A 569 18.18 24.52 6.31
N LEU A 570 18.79 24.78 5.14
CA LEU A 570 19.16 23.71 4.20
C LEU A 570 20.15 22.71 4.82
N PHE A 571 21.15 23.22 5.54
CA PHE A 571 22.11 22.40 6.27
C PHE A 571 21.42 21.57 7.37
N MET A 572 20.54 22.16 8.17
CA MET A 572 19.86 21.44 9.26
C MET A 572 18.99 20.30 8.74
N VAL A 573 18.25 20.52 7.64
CA VAL A 573 17.48 19.46 6.98
C VAL A 573 18.40 18.36 6.47
N ALA A 574 19.51 18.73 5.81
CA ALA A 574 20.49 17.76 5.31
C ALA A 574 21.12 16.91 6.43
N ASP A 575 21.52 17.55 7.53
CA ASP A 575 22.20 16.92 8.67
C ASP A 575 21.28 15.93 9.41
N GLU A 576 20.04 16.32 9.71
CA GLU A 576 19.07 15.39 10.32
C GLU A 576 18.67 14.26 9.35
N GLY A 577 18.48 14.57 8.06
CA GLY A 577 18.26 13.55 7.03
C GLY A 577 19.41 12.55 6.92
N ASN A 578 20.67 13.01 7.03
CA ASN A 578 21.86 12.16 7.00
C ASN A 578 21.87 11.12 8.11
N LYS A 579 21.34 11.45 9.29
CA LYS A 579 21.20 10.48 10.40
C LYS A 579 20.23 9.35 10.01
N VAL A 580 19.09 9.69 9.41
CA VAL A 580 18.11 8.69 8.94
C VAL A 580 18.72 7.83 7.83
N TRP A 581 19.34 8.42 6.81
CA TRP A 581 20.02 7.69 5.74
C TRP A 581 21.11 6.74 6.28
N LYS A 582 21.94 7.19 7.22
CA LYS A 582 22.97 6.34 7.86
C LYS A 582 22.37 5.17 8.63
N GLN A 583 21.28 5.39 9.36
CA GLN A 583 20.60 4.32 10.10
C GLN A 583 20.00 3.25 9.19
N GLN A 584 19.41 3.64 8.05
CA GLN A 584 18.84 2.70 7.09
C GLN A 584 19.88 2.04 6.17
N GLY A 585 21.04 2.66 5.95
CA GLY A 585 22.08 2.14 5.04
C GLY A 585 21.65 2.08 3.56
N LEU A 586 20.51 2.68 3.20
CA LEU A 586 20.01 2.76 1.83
C LEU A 586 20.45 4.07 1.17
N LYS A 587 20.83 3.98 -0.10
CA LYS A 587 21.24 5.13 -0.91
C LYS A 587 20.10 6.14 -1.07
N GLY A 588 20.45 7.42 -1.04
CA GLY A 588 19.49 8.52 -1.18
C GLY A 588 19.94 9.65 -2.09
N SER A 589 19.06 10.63 -2.28
CA SER A 589 19.35 11.88 -2.98
C SER A 589 18.80 13.09 -2.22
N LEU A 590 19.61 14.14 -2.14
CA LEU A 590 19.26 15.44 -1.59
C LEU A 590 19.35 16.49 -2.71
N VAL A 591 18.24 17.19 -2.95
CA VAL A 591 18.18 18.29 -3.91
C VAL A 591 17.91 19.58 -3.15
N LEU A 592 18.82 20.55 -3.26
CA LEU A 592 18.71 21.84 -2.59
C LEU A 592 18.46 22.96 -3.61
N THR A 593 17.44 23.79 -3.37
CA THR A 593 17.10 24.87 -4.30
C THR A 593 17.89 26.14 -3.99
N THR A 594 18.75 26.53 -4.93
CA THR A 594 19.53 27.77 -4.88
C THR A 594 18.90 28.85 -5.78
N SER A 595 19.66 29.48 -6.66
CA SER A 595 19.19 30.44 -7.66
C SER A 595 20.32 30.79 -8.63
N VAL A 596 19.98 31.16 -9.86
CA VAL A 596 20.94 31.79 -10.79
C VAL A 596 21.58 33.07 -10.23
N ASN A 597 20.92 33.74 -9.29
CA ASN A 597 21.47 34.90 -8.59
C ASN A 597 22.72 34.58 -7.73
N ALA A 598 23.02 33.30 -7.51
CA ALA A 598 24.30 32.88 -6.95
C ALA A 598 25.49 33.20 -7.87
N ALA A 599 25.26 33.27 -9.19
CA ALA A 599 26.24 33.65 -10.20
C ALA A 599 26.02 35.07 -10.75
N VAL A 600 24.77 35.55 -10.76
CA VAL A 600 24.40 36.86 -11.30
C VAL A 600 24.13 37.86 -10.18
N ALA A 601 24.99 38.88 -10.07
CA ALA A 601 24.78 39.99 -9.14
C ALA A 601 23.77 41.01 -9.68
N LYS A 602 22.81 41.43 -8.84
CA LYS A 602 21.83 42.49 -9.19
C LYS A 602 21.68 43.50 -8.07
N ARG A 603 21.36 44.75 -8.43
CA ARG A 603 21.04 45.79 -7.42
C ARG A 603 19.74 45.42 -6.70
N GLY A 604 19.79 45.46 -5.37
CA GLY A 604 18.62 45.28 -4.49
C GLY A 604 18.41 43.86 -3.95
N SER A 605 19.29 42.92 -4.30
CA SER A 605 19.22 41.51 -3.88
C SER A 605 20.45 41.04 -3.08
N LEU A 606 21.22 41.97 -2.50
CA LEU A 606 22.53 41.71 -1.89
C LEU A 606 22.53 40.49 -0.93
N ALA A 607 21.71 40.51 0.13
CA ALA A 607 21.63 39.42 1.10
C ALA A 607 21.21 38.09 0.46
N TYR A 608 20.25 38.15 -0.46
CA TYR A 608 19.74 36.97 -1.16
C TYR A 608 20.81 36.34 -2.06
N ASP A 609 21.44 37.14 -2.92
CA ASP A 609 22.45 36.69 -3.87
C ASP A 609 23.64 36.06 -3.12
N THR A 610 24.12 36.71 -2.05
CA THR A 610 25.19 36.16 -1.21
C THR A 610 24.75 34.86 -0.52
N SER A 611 23.52 34.79 0.01
CA SER A 611 23.02 33.56 0.64
C SER A 611 22.92 32.39 -0.36
N LYS A 612 22.52 32.65 -1.62
CA LYS A 612 22.42 31.61 -2.66
C LYS A 612 23.80 31.20 -3.19
N ALA A 613 24.77 32.09 -3.22
CA ALA A 613 26.18 31.74 -3.47
C ALA A 613 26.73 30.83 -2.36
N ALA A 614 26.45 31.14 -1.09
CA ALA A 614 26.80 30.29 0.05
C ALA A 614 26.11 28.91 -0.03
N ALA A 615 24.82 28.86 -0.39
CA ALA A 615 24.10 27.61 -0.59
C ALA A 615 24.68 26.75 -1.74
N ASN A 616 25.14 27.37 -2.83
CA ASN A 616 25.85 26.66 -3.90
C ASN A 616 27.14 25.99 -3.40
N HIS A 617 27.89 26.63 -2.50
CA HIS A 617 29.07 26.02 -1.92
C HIS A 617 28.71 24.93 -0.89
N LEU A 618 27.69 25.17 -0.07
CA LEU A 618 27.14 24.18 0.87
C LEU A 618 26.77 22.87 0.18
N ILE A 619 26.15 22.91 -1.00
CA ILE A 619 25.84 21.70 -1.79
C ILE A 619 27.09 20.86 -2.08
N ARG A 620 28.22 21.51 -2.38
CA ARG A 620 29.48 20.81 -2.69
C ARG A 620 30.07 20.18 -1.45
N GLU A 621 30.08 20.91 -0.33
CA GLU A 621 30.55 20.39 0.96
C GLU A 621 29.70 19.21 1.44
N LEU A 622 28.37 19.33 1.37
CA LEU A 622 27.45 18.23 1.70
C LEU A 622 27.60 17.03 0.77
N ALA A 623 27.86 17.25 -0.52
CA ALA A 623 28.11 16.17 -1.48
C ALA A 623 29.38 15.37 -1.12
N VAL A 624 30.40 16.03 -0.57
CA VAL A 624 31.62 15.36 -0.10
C VAL A 624 31.36 14.64 1.22
N ASP A 625 30.69 15.28 2.18
CA ASP A 625 30.46 14.72 3.53
C ASP A 625 29.50 13.51 3.52
N MET A 626 28.44 13.58 2.71
CA MET A 626 27.39 12.56 2.71
C MET A 626 27.67 11.40 1.73
N ALA A 627 28.75 11.49 0.95
CA ALA A 627 29.20 10.42 0.08
C ALA A 627 29.79 9.24 0.90
N PRO A 628 29.70 7.99 0.40
CA PRO A 628 29.09 7.56 -0.87
C PRO A 628 27.58 7.28 -0.76
N LEU A 629 26.97 7.52 0.40
CA LEU A 629 25.62 7.07 0.69
C LEU A 629 24.54 7.95 0.04
N VAL A 630 24.73 9.27 0.08
CA VAL A 630 23.75 10.25 -0.43
C VAL A 630 24.39 11.13 -1.49
N ARG A 631 23.68 11.34 -2.60
CA ARG A 631 24.05 12.35 -3.60
C ARG A 631 23.43 13.68 -3.20
N VAL A 632 24.17 14.77 -3.34
CA VAL A 632 23.67 16.12 -3.04
C VAL A 632 23.86 16.98 -4.28
N ASN A 633 22.78 17.51 -4.83
CA ASN A 633 22.81 18.39 -6.00
C ASN A 633 21.93 19.63 -5.79
N GLY A 634 22.16 20.65 -6.60
CA GLY A 634 21.46 21.91 -6.58
C GLY A 634 20.57 22.13 -7.80
N LEU A 635 19.37 22.66 -7.56
CA LEU A 635 18.53 23.27 -8.57
C LEU A 635 18.67 24.80 -8.45
N ALA A 636 19.00 25.50 -9.53
CA ALA A 636 19.16 26.95 -9.56
C ALA A 636 18.10 27.60 -10.46
N PRO A 637 16.91 27.95 -9.94
CA PRO A 637 15.89 28.63 -10.71
C PRO A 637 16.30 30.06 -11.08
N ALA A 638 15.81 30.51 -12.23
CA ALA A 638 15.66 31.93 -12.53
C ALA A 638 14.31 32.47 -12.01
N THR A 639 13.79 33.52 -12.64
CA THR A 639 12.55 34.15 -12.21
C THR A 639 11.33 33.28 -12.54
N VAL A 640 10.77 32.61 -11.54
CA VAL A 640 9.52 31.85 -11.66
C VAL A 640 8.40 32.64 -10.98
N VAL A 641 7.49 33.20 -11.79
CA VAL A 641 6.43 34.12 -11.31
C VAL A 641 5.13 33.37 -11.00
N LYS A 642 4.74 32.42 -11.86
CA LYS A 642 3.49 31.65 -11.76
C LYS A 642 3.42 30.93 -10.41
N GLY A 643 2.32 31.14 -9.67
CA GLY A 643 2.03 30.45 -8.41
C GLY A 643 3.03 30.69 -7.27
N SER A 644 3.97 31.64 -7.40
CA SER A 644 5.04 31.86 -6.44
C SER A 644 4.59 32.80 -5.31
N SER A 645 4.77 32.36 -4.06
CA SER A 645 4.57 33.18 -2.86
C SER A 645 5.54 34.37 -2.79
N MET A 646 6.68 34.29 -3.49
CA MET A 646 7.64 35.40 -3.61
C MET A 646 7.11 36.55 -4.49
N PHE A 647 6.08 36.32 -5.31
CA PHE A 647 5.47 37.33 -6.19
C PHE A 647 4.01 37.60 -5.78
N PRO A 648 3.77 38.19 -4.60
CA PRO A 648 2.44 38.68 -4.23
C PRO A 648 2.03 39.84 -5.16
N ARG A 649 0.72 40.09 -5.25
CA ARG A 649 0.13 41.07 -6.18
C ARG A 649 0.85 42.42 -6.17
N ASP A 650 1.05 42.99 -4.99
CA ASP A 650 1.66 44.33 -4.85
C ASP A 650 3.10 44.39 -5.36
N ARG A 651 3.87 43.31 -5.14
CA ARG A 651 5.23 43.20 -5.70
C ARG A 651 5.21 43.05 -7.22
N VAL A 652 4.26 42.30 -7.77
CA VAL A 652 4.09 42.15 -9.22
C VAL A 652 3.77 43.50 -9.84
N ILE A 653 2.80 44.23 -9.29
CA ILE A 653 2.45 45.60 -9.71
C ILE A 653 3.66 46.53 -9.64
N GLY A 654 4.39 46.54 -8.51
CA GLY A 654 5.60 47.35 -8.36
C GLY A 654 6.69 46.99 -9.38
N SER A 655 6.79 45.71 -9.76
CA SER A 655 7.73 45.25 -10.79
C SER A 655 7.29 45.68 -12.20
N LEU A 656 6.01 45.55 -12.53
CA LEU A 656 5.45 45.99 -13.81
C LEU A 656 5.67 47.50 -13.99
N ALA A 657 5.39 48.30 -12.95
CA ALA A 657 5.66 49.74 -12.95
C ALA A 657 7.16 50.04 -13.11
N LYS A 658 8.03 49.36 -12.35
CA LYS A 658 9.49 49.54 -12.44
C LYS A 658 10.04 49.27 -13.85
N TYR A 659 9.49 48.28 -14.56
CA TYR A 659 9.92 47.92 -15.91
C TYR A 659 9.12 48.62 -17.02
N SER A 660 8.21 49.53 -16.67
CA SER A 660 7.34 50.23 -17.63
C SER A 660 6.53 49.28 -18.52
N ILE A 661 6.07 48.17 -17.95
CA ILE A 661 5.20 47.19 -18.60
C ILE A 661 3.76 47.67 -18.42
N GLU A 662 2.95 47.66 -19.48
CA GLU A 662 1.54 48.05 -19.40
C GLU A 662 0.73 47.08 -18.53
N TYR A 663 -0.05 47.63 -17.59
CA TYR A 663 -0.96 46.86 -16.76
C TYR A 663 -2.16 47.71 -16.31
N SER A 664 -3.23 47.04 -15.88
CA SER A 664 -4.32 47.66 -15.13
C SER A 664 -4.41 47.05 -13.74
N GLU A 665 -4.59 47.87 -12.72
CA GLU A 665 -4.81 47.44 -11.34
C GLU A 665 -6.10 46.62 -11.16
N GLU A 666 -7.00 46.61 -12.14
CA GLU A 666 -8.20 45.78 -12.14
C GLU A 666 -7.94 44.36 -12.66
N TRP A 667 -6.78 44.11 -13.29
CA TRP A 667 -6.48 42.79 -13.85
C TRP A 667 -6.37 41.73 -12.74
N PRO A 668 -6.85 40.49 -13.00
CA PRO A 668 -6.61 39.37 -12.11
C PRO A 668 -5.12 39.18 -11.83
N THR A 669 -4.76 38.77 -10.61
CA THR A 669 -3.36 38.61 -10.19
C THR A 669 -2.58 37.68 -11.13
N GLU A 670 -3.21 36.61 -11.63
CA GLU A 670 -2.57 35.71 -12.59
C GLU A 670 -2.27 36.38 -13.94
N LYS A 671 -3.11 37.29 -14.41
CA LYS A 671 -2.83 38.06 -15.63
C LYS A 671 -1.62 38.98 -15.43
N LEU A 672 -1.55 39.68 -14.29
CA LEU A 672 -0.38 40.51 -13.94
C LEU A 672 0.91 39.67 -13.86
N ARG A 673 0.83 38.49 -13.24
CA ARG A 673 1.94 37.54 -13.14
C ARG A 673 2.40 37.07 -14.51
N ASN A 674 1.47 36.75 -15.43
CA ASN A 674 1.79 36.32 -16.78
C ASN A 674 2.50 37.42 -17.58
N SER A 675 2.01 38.67 -17.55
CA SER A 675 2.69 39.79 -18.22
C SER A 675 4.11 40.00 -17.69
N LEU A 676 4.31 39.87 -16.38
CA LEU A 676 5.65 39.95 -15.79
C LEU A 676 6.54 38.77 -16.20
N ALA A 677 5.99 37.55 -16.27
CA ALA A 677 6.70 36.36 -16.70
C ALA A 677 7.15 36.45 -18.17
N GLU A 678 6.28 36.93 -19.06
CA GLU A 678 6.60 37.17 -20.47
C GLU A 678 7.73 38.19 -20.64
N PHE A 679 7.72 39.27 -19.86
CA PHE A 679 8.83 40.23 -19.87
C PHE A 679 10.16 39.59 -19.48
N TYR A 680 10.17 38.77 -18.42
CA TYR A 680 11.39 38.06 -18.02
C TYR A 680 11.83 37.03 -19.07
N ALA A 681 10.89 36.35 -19.73
CA ALA A 681 11.17 35.41 -20.81
C ALA A 681 11.95 36.07 -21.94
N GLN A 682 11.59 37.29 -22.36
CA GLN A 682 12.30 38.01 -23.43
C GLN A 682 13.77 38.34 -23.12
N ARG A 683 14.21 38.15 -21.87
CA ARG A 683 15.60 38.36 -21.43
C ARG A 683 16.42 37.08 -21.41
N THR A 684 15.81 35.94 -21.71
CA THR A 684 16.48 34.63 -21.78
C THR A 684 16.62 34.20 -23.24
N LEU A 685 17.52 33.26 -23.52
CA LEU A 685 17.80 32.81 -24.89
C LEU A 685 16.64 32.01 -25.52
N THR A 686 15.88 31.28 -24.70
CA THR A 686 14.70 30.50 -25.14
C THR A 686 13.48 31.38 -25.42
N LYS A 687 13.41 32.58 -24.85
CA LYS A 687 12.27 33.51 -24.98
C LYS A 687 10.93 32.95 -24.50
N GLU A 688 10.97 31.91 -23.67
CA GLU A 688 9.78 31.27 -23.09
C GLU A 688 9.70 31.50 -21.58
N PRO A 689 8.50 31.71 -21.01
CA PRO A 689 8.31 31.80 -19.57
C PRO A 689 8.69 30.49 -18.88
N ILE A 690 9.39 30.61 -17.76
CA ILE A 690 9.79 29.46 -16.94
C ILE A 690 8.73 29.24 -15.87
N THR A 691 8.25 28.01 -15.77
CA THR A 691 7.17 27.61 -14.88
C THR A 691 7.69 26.79 -13.68
N PRO A 692 6.89 26.66 -12.61
CA PRO A 692 7.17 25.69 -11.53
C PRO A 692 7.32 24.26 -12.04
N GLU A 693 6.58 23.88 -13.08
CA GLU A 693 6.65 22.56 -13.69
C GLU A 693 8.03 22.30 -14.33
N ASP A 694 8.63 23.30 -14.98
CA ASP A 694 9.98 23.17 -15.56
C ASP A 694 11.05 22.92 -14.47
N GLN A 695 10.89 23.58 -13.33
CA GLN A 695 11.76 23.38 -12.16
C GLN A 695 11.55 21.99 -11.54
N ALA A 696 10.29 21.53 -11.49
CA ALA A 696 9.93 20.21 -10.98
C ALA A 696 10.55 19.08 -11.80
N GLU A 697 10.63 19.21 -13.13
CA GLU A 697 11.33 18.24 -13.98
C GLU A 697 12.83 18.14 -13.64
N CYS A 698 13.50 19.26 -13.41
CA CYS A 698 14.92 19.22 -13.01
C CYS A 698 15.10 18.63 -11.62
N ALA A 699 14.26 18.99 -10.64
CA ALA A 699 14.27 18.38 -9.32
C ALA A 699 14.07 16.85 -9.38
N TYR A 700 13.13 16.40 -10.22
CA TYR A 700 12.91 14.99 -10.53
C TYR A 700 14.18 14.32 -11.08
N VAL A 701 14.82 14.89 -12.10
CA VAL A 701 16.03 14.31 -12.72
C VAL A 701 17.22 14.27 -11.75
N LEU A 702 17.40 15.30 -10.91
CA LEU A 702 18.45 15.33 -9.90
C LEU A 702 18.24 14.27 -8.81
N ALA A 703 17.00 14.05 -8.41
CA ALA A 703 16.62 13.04 -7.42
C ALA A 703 16.65 11.61 -7.98
N SER A 704 16.32 11.41 -9.25
CA SER A 704 16.18 10.09 -9.88
C SER A 704 17.51 9.35 -10.12
N SER A 705 17.38 8.09 -10.53
CA SER A 705 18.49 7.23 -10.93
C SER A 705 19.19 7.68 -12.22
N MET A 706 18.55 8.56 -13.01
CA MET A 706 19.10 9.11 -14.25
C MET A 706 20.43 9.83 -14.01
N LEU A 707 20.59 10.47 -12.85
CA LEU A 707 21.83 11.12 -12.41
C LEU A 707 22.50 10.39 -11.24
N SER A 708 22.38 9.07 -11.18
CA SER A 708 22.95 8.21 -10.12
C SER A 708 24.48 8.29 -9.99
N LYS A 709 25.18 8.86 -10.98
CA LYS A 709 26.63 9.09 -10.99
C LYS A 709 27.04 10.56 -10.83
N SER A 710 26.09 11.45 -10.57
CA SER A 710 26.35 12.90 -10.40
C SER A 710 26.00 13.37 -9.00
N THR A 711 26.94 14.08 -8.37
CA THR A 711 26.81 14.74 -7.05
C THR A 711 27.64 16.03 -7.05
N GLY A 712 27.30 16.98 -6.19
CA GLY A 712 27.94 18.30 -6.06
C GLY A 712 27.65 19.27 -7.21
N GLN A 713 26.72 18.93 -8.11
CA GLN A 713 26.39 19.76 -9.28
C GLN A 713 25.26 20.74 -8.95
N VAL A 714 25.27 21.90 -9.59
CA VAL A 714 24.17 22.87 -9.55
C VAL A 714 23.68 23.08 -10.99
N ILE A 715 22.43 22.72 -11.25
CA ILE A 715 21.83 22.84 -12.59
C ILE A 715 20.88 24.02 -12.60
N SER A 716 21.03 24.92 -13.57
CA SER A 716 20.09 26.02 -13.78
C SER A 716 18.97 25.62 -14.73
N VAL A 717 17.75 26.06 -14.40
CA VAL A 717 16.59 26.03 -15.29
C VAL A 717 16.15 27.49 -15.45
N ASP A 718 16.77 28.16 -16.41
CA ASP A 718 16.80 29.63 -16.50
C ASP A 718 16.48 30.19 -17.89
N GLY A 719 16.04 29.32 -18.80
CA GLY A 719 15.75 29.70 -20.19
C GLY A 719 16.99 30.12 -20.99
N GLY A 720 18.20 29.83 -20.51
CA GLY A 720 19.45 30.27 -21.10
C GLY A 720 19.84 31.68 -20.65
N LEU A 721 19.78 31.98 -19.36
CA LEU A 721 20.23 33.27 -18.83
C LEU A 721 21.77 33.37 -18.93
N HIS A 722 22.27 33.91 -20.04
CA HIS A 722 23.70 33.91 -20.37
C HIS A 722 24.61 34.58 -19.31
N GLU A 723 24.09 35.53 -18.53
CA GLU A 723 24.83 36.13 -17.42
C GLU A 723 25.13 35.13 -16.29
N ALA A 724 24.37 34.04 -16.20
CA ALA A 724 24.51 32.99 -15.17
C ALA A 724 25.41 31.84 -15.59
N PHE A 725 25.99 31.86 -16.80
CA PHE A 725 26.86 30.78 -17.28
C PHE A 725 28.10 30.65 -16.38
N LEU A 726 28.19 29.52 -15.70
CA LEU A 726 29.35 29.16 -14.88
C LEU A 726 30.55 28.93 -15.80
N ARG A 727 31.71 29.48 -15.41
CA ARG A 727 32.97 29.42 -16.17
C ARG A 727 34.03 28.67 -15.40
#